data_AF-A0A7C6RBB5-F1
#
_entry.id   AF-A0A7C6RBB5-F1
#
_cell.length_a   1.000
_cell.length_b   1.000
_cell.length_c   1.000
_cell.angle_alpha   90.00
_cell.angle_beta   90.00
_cell.angle_gamma   90.00
#
_symmetry.space_group_name_H-M   'P 1'
#
loop_
_entity.id
_entity.type
_entity.pdbx_description
1 polymer ?
#
loop_
_entity_poly.entity_id
_entity_poly.type
_entity_poly.pdbx_seq_one_letter_code
_entity_poly.pdbx_strand_id
1 'polypeptide(L)'
;MQLVFKDRSKSLVIFLLVFFLFQCFLPRGAKAGELKLVIDGRRIEAEPAPFLEGGRTLVPVRLVSEELGADVDWDEVNRTVHIKKGGREVLLRIDSRLVAYKQQGERVYGLSDVAPRIRDGRTFVPVRLVSNALGVAVDWEAASRTVVVDSRQAAGITPFYSLEIATLQPGQVITGATRLQTVFPDGLPAGAAEIKYLLLHPETGRGRVVARGSNPTAAYQWLPDLEERGERVLVAAVYDGAGNFLAGTALGVQVAVEPRVSLTGVTPGGLIKDTVTLGAEVNFAPAYVKYEIVNQDTGKAFVTEEADPFGPFSWTPMLEDKGSVTFRVTAYDQGGRAYPSQPVTALVAPEPSLGLRGVKEGETITKPVNLLASRNFPVSRTEFVLRDPRTGQEKILAQIPYGGYRWFPGPEEAGSKEVLVRVVDPAGVTHTSPPVRVEISAQPLLLLEGVGPNQVVTGPVELSVTSNVPLTGVQFYLINPKTGARQAIAGGNDPGAKYTWTPAAEGQWHLQAEGTTAAGQRVTSEGVPFRVYLGELYAARPVVEKDKFLDLAAGLASQSWQKTGMSAALQTAQAILETGWGQSVPVDKYTGKFSFNLFGIKGTGPAGSVISNTWEEYNGQTYRVDANFRAYNSIEESWADHKELLLTASRYEPFRAVMHDSTQGAWALKRAGYATDSKYPLKLMDIIRRYDLQKLDEVKI
;
A
#
# COMPACT_ATOMS: atom_id res chain seq x y z
N MET A 1 88.27 17.89 20.21
CA MET A 1 89.17 18.62 19.29
C MET A 1 88.27 19.51 18.41
N GLN A 2 87.86 20.66 18.96
CA GLN A 2 88.29 22.03 18.61
C GLN A 2 87.57 22.60 17.35
N LEU A 3 86.60 23.48 17.59
CA LEU A 3 86.54 24.93 17.23
C LEU A 3 85.83 25.18 15.88
N VAL A 4 84.59 25.70 15.82
CA VAL A 4 84.09 27.08 16.05
C VAL A 4 84.27 28.04 14.85
N PHE A 5 83.12 28.40 14.27
CA PHE A 5 82.65 29.67 13.66
C PHE A 5 83.44 30.41 12.55
N LYS A 6 82.75 30.64 11.42
CA LYS A 6 82.47 31.95 10.75
C LYS A 6 81.80 31.69 9.39
N ASP A 7 80.90 32.48 8.83
CA ASP A 7 80.26 33.74 9.15
C ASP A 7 79.02 33.85 8.24
N ARG A 8 78.20 34.86 8.48
CA ARG A 8 76.85 35.07 7.98
C ARG A 8 76.79 35.61 6.55
N SER A 9 75.59 35.43 5.99
CA SER A 9 74.87 36.37 5.13
C SER A 9 75.05 36.24 3.61
N LYS A 10 73.88 36.30 2.96
CA LYS A 10 73.62 36.53 1.52
C LYS A 10 73.60 35.29 0.62
N SER A 11 72.50 34.54 0.63
CA SER A 11 71.98 33.85 -0.58
C SER A 11 70.53 33.32 -0.48
N LEU A 12 69.71 33.84 0.44
CA LEU A 12 68.26 33.54 0.47
C LEU A 12 67.45 34.66 -0.19
N VAL A 13 67.87 35.12 -1.38
CA VAL A 13 67.10 36.07 -2.22
C VAL A 13 67.12 35.67 -3.71
N ILE A 14 67.82 34.59 -4.10
CA ILE A 14 67.89 34.12 -5.51
C ILE A 14 67.36 32.68 -5.62
N PHE A 15 66.20 32.42 -5.02
CA PHE A 15 65.33 31.30 -5.41
C PHE A 15 63.84 31.71 -5.46
N LEU A 16 63.57 33.01 -5.29
CA LEU A 16 62.22 33.60 -5.29
C LEU A 16 61.95 34.49 -6.52
N LEU A 17 62.87 34.51 -7.50
CA LEU A 17 62.72 35.28 -8.76
C LEU A 17 62.70 34.42 -10.04
N VAL A 18 62.82 33.10 -9.95
CA VAL A 18 62.73 32.18 -11.12
C VAL A 18 61.41 31.38 -11.13
N PHE A 19 60.65 31.37 -10.03
CA PHE A 19 59.31 30.75 -9.99
C PHE A 19 58.17 31.72 -10.38
N PHE A 20 58.47 33.00 -10.62
CA PHE A 20 57.50 34.04 -11.01
C PHE A 20 57.57 34.44 -12.50
N LEU A 21 58.36 33.74 -13.32
CA LEU A 21 58.51 34.00 -14.76
C LEU A 21 58.15 32.79 -15.65
N PHE A 22 57.43 31.81 -15.09
CA PHE A 22 56.76 30.74 -15.85
C PHE A 22 55.25 30.68 -15.56
N GLN A 23 54.64 31.85 -15.35
CA GLN A 23 53.18 32.03 -15.42
C GLN A 23 52.83 33.02 -16.53
N CYS A 24 53.02 32.62 -17.77
CA CYS A 24 52.31 33.17 -18.93
C CYS A 24 52.47 32.18 -20.06
N PHE A 25 51.58 31.19 -20.10
CA PHE A 25 51.00 30.53 -21.29
C PHE A 25 50.27 29.28 -20.79
N LEU A 26 49.34 29.44 -19.84
CA LEU A 26 48.13 28.63 -19.93
C LEU A 26 47.47 29.10 -21.22
N PRO A 27 47.15 28.22 -22.19
CA PRO A 27 46.37 28.64 -23.34
C PRO A 27 45.12 29.31 -22.78
N ARG A 28 44.94 30.60 -23.10
CA ARG A 28 43.65 31.27 -23.00
C ARG A 28 42.67 30.28 -23.60
N GLY A 29 41.72 29.78 -22.80
CA GLY A 29 40.65 28.94 -23.31
C GLY A 29 40.08 29.64 -24.52
N ALA A 30 40.29 29.06 -25.70
CA ALA A 30 39.72 29.60 -26.92
C ALA A 30 38.22 29.69 -26.66
N LYS A 31 37.62 30.88 -26.85
CA LYS A 31 36.17 31.01 -26.94
C LYS A 31 35.75 29.97 -27.98
N ALA A 32 34.97 28.97 -27.56
CA ALA A 32 34.45 27.99 -28.49
C ALA A 32 33.71 28.75 -29.59
N GLY A 33 34.06 28.51 -30.86
CA GLY A 33 33.43 29.19 -31.99
C GLY A 33 31.91 29.02 -31.99
N GLU A 34 31.20 30.01 -32.52
CA GLU A 34 29.75 29.94 -32.69
C GLU A 34 29.34 28.71 -33.51
N LEU A 35 28.21 28.08 -33.13
CA LEU A 35 27.65 26.97 -33.88
C LEU A 35 27.13 27.47 -35.21
N LYS A 36 27.53 26.80 -36.30
CA LYS A 36 27.09 27.15 -37.66
C LYS A 36 26.08 26.14 -38.16
N LEU A 37 25.11 26.62 -38.93
CA LEU A 37 24.13 25.80 -39.62
C LEU A 37 24.31 25.99 -41.13
N VAL A 38 24.47 24.89 -41.85
CA VAL A 38 24.52 24.86 -43.31
C VAL A 38 23.42 23.93 -43.80
N ILE A 39 22.56 24.42 -44.68
CA ILE A 39 21.50 23.64 -45.34
C ILE A 39 21.75 23.70 -46.84
N ASP A 40 21.89 22.55 -47.49
CA ASP A 40 22.13 22.41 -48.94
C ASP A 40 23.29 23.27 -49.46
N GLY A 41 24.37 23.32 -48.67
CA GLY A 41 25.58 24.10 -48.98
C GLY A 41 25.47 25.60 -48.70
N ARG A 42 24.31 26.11 -48.29
CA ARG A 42 24.09 27.51 -47.90
C ARG A 42 24.19 27.67 -46.39
N ARG A 43 25.01 28.64 -45.94
CA ARG A 43 25.04 29.03 -44.53
C ARG A 43 23.74 29.74 -44.15
N ILE A 44 23.11 29.28 -43.07
CA ILE A 44 21.88 29.83 -42.53
C ILE A 44 22.21 30.62 -41.26
N GLU A 45 21.83 31.89 -41.24
CA GLU A 45 21.84 32.69 -40.03
C GLU A 45 20.52 32.43 -39.27
N ALA A 46 20.65 31.88 -38.08
CA ALA A 46 19.51 31.49 -37.26
C ALA A 46 19.42 32.43 -36.05
N GLU A 47 18.27 33.10 -35.92
CA GLU A 47 17.94 33.92 -34.76
C GLU A 47 16.63 33.41 -34.13
N PRO A 48 16.67 32.90 -32.89
CA PRO A 48 17.82 32.73 -32.01
C PRO A 48 18.79 31.62 -32.49
N ALA A 49 20.07 31.76 -32.14
CA ALA A 49 21.14 30.88 -32.61
C ALA A 49 21.05 29.45 -32.05
N PRO A 50 21.54 28.43 -32.78
CA PRO A 50 21.69 27.07 -32.27
C PRO A 50 22.55 27.05 -31.00
N PHE A 51 22.30 26.08 -30.13
CA PHE A 51 23.09 25.91 -28.89
C PHE A 51 23.33 24.43 -28.57
N LEU A 52 24.29 24.18 -27.67
CA LEU A 52 24.58 22.84 -27.18
C LEU A 52 23.84 22.57 -25.86
N GLU A 53 23.21 21.40 -25.77
CA GLU A 53 22.61 20.88 -24.55
C GLU A 53 22.74 19.36 -24.52
N GLY A 54 23.20 18.79 -23.40
CA GLY A 54 23.38 17.33 -23.28
C GLY A 54 24.31 16.73 -24.36
N GLY A 55 25.26 17.51 -24.88
CA GLY A 55 26.11 17.07 -25.99
C GLY A 55 25.39 16.97 -27.35
N ARG A 56 24.25 17.65 -27.50
CA ARG A 56 23.48 17.75 -28.75
C ARG A 56 23.36 19.19 -29.20
N THR A 57 23.47 19.40 -30.50
CA THR A 57 23.18 20.71 -31.11
C THR A 57 21.68 20.83 -31.33
N LEU A 58 21.07 21.80 -30.65
CA LEU A 58 19.67 22.15 -30.78
C LEU A 58 19.51 23.30 -31.77
N VAL A 59 18.56 23.17 -32.68
CA VAL A 59 18.27 24.14 -33.75
C VAL A 59 16.81 24.60 -33.71
N PRO A 60 16.48 25.84 -34.15
CA PRO A 60 15.09 26.28 -34.26
C PRO A 60 14.35 25.43 -35.31
N VAL A 61 13.42 24.58 -34.86
CA VAL A 61 12.85 23.53 -35.72
C VAL A 61 12.10 24.10 -36.92
N ARG A 62 11.36 25.20 -36.71
CA ARG A 62 10.60 25.88 -37.76
C ARG A 62 11.51 26.37 -38.87
N LEU A 63 12.56 27.11 -38.52
CA LEU A 63 13.53 27.65 -39.47
C LEU A 63 14.14 26.54 -40.33
N VAL A 64 14.69 25.49 -39.69
CA VAL A 64 15.34 24.41 -40.45
C VAL A 64 14.34 23.65 -41.32
N SER A 65 13.12 23.46 -40.83
CA SER A 65 12.10 22.69 -41.54
C SER A 65 11.50 23.45 -42.73
N GLU A 66 11.19 24.74 -42.57
CA GLU A 66 10.70 25.62 -43.64
C GLU A 66 11.77 25.83 -44.72
N GLU A 67 13.05 25.96 -44.35
CA GLU A 67 14.17 26.02 -45.30
C GLU A 67 14.33 24.73 -46.12
N LEU A 68 13.88 23.60 -45.59
CA LEU A 68 13.82 22.31 -46.27
C LEU A 68 12.49 22.09 -47.01
N GLY A 69 11.62 23.10 -47.10
CA GLY A 69 10.34 23.04 -47.80
C GLY A 69 9.25 22.25 -47.07
N ALA A 70 9.30 22.18 -45.74
CA ALA A 70 8.25 21.60 -44.91
C ALA A 70 7.32 22.68 -44.33
N ASP A 71 6.04 22.34 -44.20
CA ASP A 71 5.07 23.14 -43.47
C ASP A 71 5.19 22.87 -41.97
N VAL A 72 5.17 23.93 -41.15
CA VAL A 72 5.29 23.83 -39.69
C VAL A 72 4.15 24.57 -39.01
N ASP A 73 3.29 23.80 -38.36
CA ASP A 73 2.16 24.29 -37.58
C ASP A 73 2.42 24.18 -36.07
N TRP A 74 1.96 25.18 -35.32
CA TRP A 74 2.11 25.26 -33.87
C TRP A 74 0.74 25.35 -33.21
N ASP A 75 0.42 24.36 -32.39
CA ASP A 75 -0.77 24.36 -31.55
C ASP A 75 -0.39 24.87 -30.15
N GLU A 76 -0.84 26.07 -29.81
CA GLU A 76 -0.58 26.69 -28.52
C GLU A 76 -1.28 25.98 -27.35
N VAL A 77 -2.50 25.47 -27.57
CA VAL A 77 -3.31 24.84 -26.52
C VAL A 77 -2.71 23.50 -26.11
N ASN A 78 -2.35 22.68 -27.09
CA ASN A 78 -1.76 21.36 -26.85
C ASN A 78 -0.23 21.41 -26.71
N ARG A 79 0.38 22.57 -26.99
CA ARG A 79 1.83 22.79 -27.02
C ARG A 79 2.54 21.78 -27.93
N THR A 80 2.05 21.66 -29.17
CA THR A 80 2.57 20.72 -30.16
C THR A 80 3.06 21.39 -31.43
N VAL A 81 4.09 20.80 -32.06
CA VAL A 81 4.57 21.21 -33.38
C VAL A 81 4.25 20.09 -34.36
N HIS A 82 3.54 20.43 -35.43
CA HIS A 82 3.24 19.52 -36.54
C HIS A 82 4.08 19.92 -37.76
N ILE A 83 4.91 19.00 -38.23
CA ILE A 83 5.79 19.22 -39.39
C ILE A 83 5.30 18.32 -40.53
N LYS A 84 5.08 18.88 -41.72
CA LYS A 84 4.60 18.13 -42.89
C LYS A 84 5.48 18.40 -44.10
N LYS A 85 5.95 17.35 -44.77
CA LYS A 85 6.72 17.45 -46.02
C LYS A 85 6.41 16.26 -46.91
N GLY A 86 5.75 16.51 -48.04
CA GLY A 86 5.29 15.46 -48.94
C GLY A 86 4.41 14.44 -48.19
N GLY A 87 4.76 13.15 -48.25
CA GLY A 87 4.06 12.07 -47.54
C GLY A 87 4.53 11.80 -46.11
N ARG A 88 5.35 12.69 -45.52
CA ARG A 88 5.87 12.58 -44.15
C ARG A 88 5.20 13.62 -43.24
N GLU A 89 4.74 13.17 -42.09
CA GLU A 89 4.24 14.03 -41.02
C GLU A 89 4.94 13.70 -39.70
N VAL A 90 5.22 14.70 -38.87
CA VAL A 90 5.79 14.52 -37.53
C VAL A 90 5.04 15.36 -36.52
N LEU A 91 4.73 14.75 -35.38
CA LEU A 91 4.15 15.41 -34.23
C LEU A 91 5.14 15.42 -33.07
N LEU A 92 5.53 16.63 -32.67
CA LEU A 92 6.40 16.91 -31.54
C LEU A 92 5.59 17.55 -30.42
N ARG A 93 5.94 17.23 -29.17
CA ARG A 93 5.33 17.81 -27.97
C ARG A 93 6.40 18.51 -27.15
N ILE A 94 6.11 19.72 -26.69
CA ILE A 94 7.07 20.44 -25.84
C ILE A 94 7.22 19.70 -24.51
N ASP A 95 8.47 19.59 -24.04
CA ASP A 95 8.86 18.90 -22.81
C ASP A 95 8.44 17.42 -22.81
N SER A 96 8.39 16.78 -23.99
CA SER A 96 8.27 15.33 -24.12
C SER A 96 9.21 14.75 -25.18
N ARG A 97 9.83 13.62 -24.86
CA ARG A 97 10.69 12.85 -25.76
C ARG A 97 9.89 12.04 -26.78
N LEU A 98 8.60 11.83 -26.58
CA LEU A 98 7.79 11.04 -27.50
C LEU A 98 7.60 11.78 -28.83
N VAL A 99 8.03 11.13 -29.90
CA VAL A 99 7.86 11.59 -31.28
C VAL A 99 6.95 10.62 -32.02
N ALA A 100 5.94 11.15 -32.69
CA ALA A 100 5.13 10.37 -33.63
C ALA A 100 5.54 10.76 -35.06
N TYR A 101 5.94 9.77 -35.84
CA TYR A 101 6.24 9.91 -37.26
C TYR A 101 5.11 9.23 -38.04
N LYS A 102 4.71 9.83 -39.15
CA LYS A 102 3.77 9.22 -40.09
C LYS A 102 4.40 9.23 -41.48
N GLN A 103 4.52 8.06 -42.09
CA GLN A 103 5.07 7.89 -43.43
C GLN A 103 4.12 7.03 -44.25
N GLN A 104 3.67 7.52 -45.41
CA GLN A 104 2.78 6.79 -46.32
C GLN A 104 1.48 6.27 -45.64
N GLY A 105 1.01 6.96 -44.61
CA GLY A 105 -0.20 6.59 -43.85
C GLY A 105 0.07 5.76 -42.59
N GLU A 106 1.24 5.14 -42.46
CA GLU A 106 1.63 4.37 -41.28
C GLU A 106 2.23 5.26 -40.21
N ARG A 107 1.80 5.07 -38.95
CA ARG A 107 2.27 5.82 -37.80
C ARG A 107 3.26 4.97 -36.99
N VAL A 108 4.45 5.49 -36.77
CA VAL A 108 5.51 4.88 -35.95
C VAL A 108 5.96 5.85 -34.86
N TYR A 109 6.45 5.33 -33.75
CA TYR A 109 6.83 6.12 -32.59
C TYR A 109 8.31 5.95 -32.27
N GLY A 110 8.91 6.98 -31.67
CA GLY A 110 10.27 6.92 -31.16
C GLY A 110 10.48 7.90 -30.01
N LEU A 111 11.62 7.79 -29.34
CA LEU A 111 12.02 8.74 -28.30
C LEU A 111 13.21 9.57 -28.76
N SER A 112 13.10 10.89 -28.66
CA SER A 112 14.23 11.80 -28.83
C SER A 112 15.12 11.81 -27.58
N ASP A 113 16.41 12.00 -27.78
CA ASP A 113 17.37 12.07 -26.69
C ASP A 113 17.30 13.36 -25.87
N VAL A 114 16.89 14.46 -26.51
CA VAL A 114 16.52 15.71 -25.84
C VAL A 114 15.11 16.11 -26.26
N ALA A 115 14.25 16.38 -25.28
CA ALA A 115 12.88 16.80 -25.55
C ALA A 115 12.84 18.17 -26.28
N PRO A 116 11.90 18.39 -27.22
CA PRO A 116 11.64 19.70 -27.78
C PRO A 116 11.34 20.72 -26.69
N ARG A 117 11.95 21.89 -26.77
CA ARG A 117 11.78 22.94 -25.74
C ARG A 117 11.61 24.32 -26.35
N ILE A 118 10.90 25.19 -25.65
CA ILE A 118 10.78 26.59 -26.04
C ILE A 118 11.89 27.39 -25.36
N ARG A 119 12.63 28.15 -26.16
CA ARG A 119 13.62 29.13 -25.70
C ARG A 119 13.53 30.36 -26.58
N ASP A 120 13.55 31.55 -25.98
CA ASP A 120 13.50 32.82 -26.69
C ASP A 120 12.34 32.90 -27.71
N GLY A 121 11.18 32.33 -27.34
CA GLY A 121 9.98 32.29 -28.19
C GLY A 121 10.06 31.38 -29.43
N ARG A 122 11.03 30.46 -29.49
CA ARG A 122 11.17 29.47 -30.56
C ARG A 122 11.31 28.06 -30.02
N THR A 123 10.80 27.09 -30.77
CA THR A 123 10.95 25.67 -30.45
C THR A 123 12.29 25.16 -30.97
N PHE A 124 13.08 24.58 -30.07
CA PHE A 124 14.37 23.98 -30.34
C PHE A 124 14.31 22.46 -30.23
N VAL A 125 14.97 21.78 -31.16
CA VAL A 125 15.07 20.32 -31.21
C VAL A 125 16.49 19.88 -31.56
N PRO A 126 16.93 18.67 -31.17
CA PRO A 126 18.15 18.07 -31.70
C PRO A 126 18.14 18.04 -33.21
N VAL A 127 19.24 18.40 -33.87
CA VAL A 127 19.31 18.34 -35.34
C VAL A 127 19.01 16.93 -35.90
N ARG A 128 19.41 15.88 -35.18
CA ARG A 128 19.08 14.50 -35.57
C ARG A 128 17.57 14.24 -35.62
N LEU A 129 16.79 14.94 -34.79
CA LEU A 129 15.33 14.85 -34.85
C LEU A 129 14.79 15.43 -36.16
N VAL A 130 15.40 16.52 -36.66
CA VAL A 130 15.07 17.08 -37.97
C VAL A 130 15.39 16.10 -39.10
N SER A 131 16.54 15.41 -39.01
CA SER A 131 16.91 14.33 -39.94
C SER A 131 15.84 13.25 -39.99
N ASN A 132 15.47 12.67 -38.84
CA ASN A 132 14.43 11.65 -38.75
C ASN A 132 13.07 12.18 -39.25
N ALA A 133 12.73 13.44 -38.95
CA ALA A 133 11.46 14.02 -39.30
C ALA A 133 11.27 14.26 -40.80
N LEU A 134 12.31 14.79 -41.45
CA LEU A 134 12.23 15.22 -42.85
C LEU A 134 12.88 14.25 -43.83
N GLY A 135 13.63 13.26 -43.33
CA GLY A 135 14.31 12.27 -44.16
C GLY A 135 15.54 12.76 -44.86
N VAL A 136 16.27 13.69 -44.24
CA VAL A 136 17.45 14.34 -44.82
C VAL A 136 18.70 13.93 -44.06
N ALA A 137 19.82 13.79 -44.75
CA ALA A 137 21.09 13.50 -44.10
C ALA A 137 21.56 14.70 -43.26
N VAL A 138 22.16 14.40 -42.10
CA VAL A 138 22.73 15.39 -41.20
C VAL A 138 24.11 14.93 -40.77
N ASP A 139 25.09 15.79 -40.97
CA ASP A 139 26.48 15.59 -40.57
C ASP A 139 26.94 16.67 -39.59
N TRP A 140 27.92 16.32 -38.75
CA TRP A 140 28.56 17.21 -37.81
C TRP A 140 30.04 17.38 -38.12
N GLU A 141 30.45 18.59 -38.48
CA GLU A 141 31.85 18.93 -38.69
C GLU A 141 32.45 19.53 -37.41
N ALA A 142 33.16 18.70 -36.65
CA ALA A 142 33.68 19.06 -35.34
C ALA A 142 34.68 20.22 -35.37
N ALA A 143 35.56 20.27 -36.38
CA ALA A 143 36.60 21.29 -36.49
C ALA A 143 36.03 22.71 -36.67
N SER A 144 34.97 22.82 -37.47
CA SER A 144 34.32 24.10 -37.78
C SER A 144 33.09 24.39 -36.90
N ARG A 145 32.68 23.41 -36.07
CA ARG A 145 31.46 23.41 -35.26
C ARG A 145 30.20 23.65 -36.10
N THR A 146 30.14 22.99 -37.26
CA THR A 146 29.09 23.17 -38.27
C THR A 146 28.18 21.96 -38.31
N VAL A 147 26.89 22.21 -38.21
CA VAL A 147 25.84 21.25 -38.59
C VAL A 147 25.59 21.40 -40.08
N VAL A 148 25.75 20.31 -40.83
CA VAL A 148 25.48 20.26 -42.27
C VAL A 148 24.24 19.40 -42.49
N VAL A 149 23.23 19.98 -43.14
CA VAL A 149 22.01 19.28 -43.56
C VAL A 149 22.00 19.22 -45.08
N ASP A 150 21.89 18.01 -45.64
CA ASP A 150 21.85 17.79 -47.09
C ASP A 150 20.54 17.09 -47.49
N SER A 151 19.65 17.87 -48.11
CA SER A 151 18.33 17.41 -48.55
C SER A 151 18.39 16.52 -49.79
N ARG A 152 19.53 16.50 -50.50
CA ARG A 152 19.76 15.63 -51.67
C ARG A 152 20.07 14.20 -51.27
N GLN A 153 20.43 13.98 -50.01
CA GLN A 153 20.72 12.66 -49.46
C GLN A 153 19.57 12.23 -48.54
N ALA A 154 18.89 11.15 -48.93
CA ALA A 154 17.78 10.62 -48.16
C ALA A 154 18.28 9.86 -46.92
N ALA A 155 17.63 10.09 -45.79
CA ALA A 155 17.84 9.35 -44.54
C ALA A 155 16.56 8.66 -44.07
N GLY A 156 16.72 7.45 -43.53
CA GLY A 156 15.66 6.73 -42.82
C GLY A 156 15.50 7.22 -41.39
N ILE A 157 14.42 6.82 -40.72
CA ILE A 157 14.28 7.04 -39.27
C ILE A 157 15.25 6.09 -38.57
N THR A 158 16.17 6.65 -37.78
CA THR A 158 17.10 5.86 -36.95
C THR A 158 16.76 6.06 -35.47
N PRO A 159 16.59 4.98 -34.67
CA PRO A 159 16.39 5.10 -33.23
C PRO A 159 17.51 5.88 -32.55
N PHE A 160 17.15 6.74 -31.59
CA PHE A 160 18.14 7.47 -30.79
C PHE A 160 18.90 6.56 -29.81
N TYR A 161 18.30 5.42 -29.47
CA TYR A 161 18.79 4.46 -28.50
C TYR A 161 18.78 3.05 -29.07
N SER A 162 19.77 2.25 -28.69
CA SER A 162 19.85 0.82 -29.01
C SER A 162 19.13 0.02 -27.93
N LEU A 163 17.80 -0.03 -28.03
CA LEU A 163 16.91 -0.69 -27.07
C LEU A 163 15.60 -1.09 -27.77
N GLU A 164 15.09 -2.28 -27.46
CA GLU A 164 13.86 -2.82 -28.05
C GLU A 164 13.00 -3.55 -27.00
N ILE A 165 11.68 -3.46 -27.14
CA ILE A 165 10.74 -4.27 -26.35
C ILE A 165 10.62 -5.63 -27.06
N ALA A 166 11.35 -6.64 -26.58
CA ALA A 166 11.50 -7.93 -27.26
C ALA A 166 10.24 -8.80 -27.27
N THR A 167 9.28 -8.54 -26.39
CA THR A 167 8.07 -9.35 -26.24
C THR A 167 6.90 -8.89 -27.10
N LEU A 168 7.03 -7.77 -27.82
CA LEU A 168 5.94 -7.17 -28.59
C LEU A 168 6.39 -6.69 -29.97
N GLN A 169 5.45 -6.67 -30.91
CA GLN A 169 5.63 -6.12 -32.25
C GLN A 169 4.88 -4.77 -32.38
N PRO A 170 5.34 -3.83 -33.23
CA PRO A 170 4.58 -2.62 -33.55
C PRO A 170 3.18 -2.95 -34.07
N GLY A 171 2.17 -2.25 -33.57
CA GLY A 171 0.76 -2.44 -33.93
C GLY A 171 0.10 -3.66 -33.30
N GLN A 172 0.79 -4.42 -32.44
CA GLN A 172 0.23 -5.62 -31.83
C GLN A 172 -1.04 -5.33 -31.03
N VAL A 173 -2.03 -6.20 -31.19
CA VAL A 173 -3.27 -6.17 -30.40
C VAL A 173 -3.01 -6.81 -29.04
N ILE A 174 -3.24 -6.04 -27.97
CA ILE A 174 -3.13 -6.49 -26.59
C ILE A 174 -4.51 -6.97 -26.13
N THR A 175 -4.65 -8.28 -25.97
CA THR A 175 -5.91 -8.95 -25.62
C THR A 175 -6.02 -9.32 -24.13
N GLY A 176 -4.98 -9.06 -23.33
CA GLY A 176 -4.97 -9.27 -21.89
C GLY A 176 -3.58 -9.18 -21.27
N ALA A 177 -3.39 -9.88 -20.14
CA ALA A 177 -2.13 -9.96 -19.41
C ALA A 177 -0.93 -10.21 -20.34
N THR A 178 0.07 -9.34 -20.26
CA THR A 178 1.17 -9.26 -21.23
C THR A 178 2.50 -9.19 -20.51
N ARG A 179 3.43 -10.06 -20.90
CA ARG A 179 4.82 -10.04 -20.43
C ARG A 179 5.59 -8.96 -21.19
N LEU A 180 6.25 -8.06 -20.47
CA LEU A 180 7.08 -6.97 -21.00
C LEU A 180 8.54 -7.25 -20.68
N GLN A 181 9.38 -7.34 -21.70
CA GLN A 181 10.83 -7.49 -21.53
C GLN A 181 11.56 -6.64 -22.56
N THR A 182 12.63 -5.98 -22.11
CA THR A 182 13.45 -5.10 -22.93
C THR A 182 14.82 -5.72 -23.16
N VAL A 183 15.34 -5.59 -24.38
CA VAL A 183 16.69 -6.03 -24.77
C VAL A 183 17.54 -4.84 -25.18
N PHE A 184 18.86 -4.99 -25.02
CA PHE A 184 19.85 -3.94 -25.22
C PHE A 184 20.94 -4.47 -26.16
N PRO A 185 20.80 -4.33 -27.49
CA PRO A 185 21.74 -4.89 -28.46
C PRO A 185 23.19 -4.45 -28.24
N ASP A 186 23.40 -3.18 -27.86
CA ASP A 186 24.73 -2.62 -27.58
C ASP A 186 25.13 -2.68 -26.08
N GLY A 187 24.38 -3.45 -25.28
CA GLY A 187 24.57 -3.57 -23.83
C GLY A 187 23.78 -2.54 -23.02
N LEU A 188 23.62 -2.84 -21.73
CA LEU A 188 22.84 -2.01 -20.80
C LEU A 188 23.52 -0.63 -20.61
N PRO A 189 22.77 0.50 -20.70
CA PRO A 189 23.33 1.82 -20.45
C PRO A 189 24.01 1.91 -19.08
N ALA A 190 25.18 2.57 -19.05
CA ALA A 190 25.92 2.76 -17.80
C ALA A 190 25.06 3.49 -16.76
N GLY A 191 25.04 2.99 -15.52
CA GLY A 191 24.27 3.57 -14.43
C GLY A 191 22.78 3.22 -14.42
N ALA A 192 22.29 2.41 -15.36
CA ALA A 192 20.89 1.98 -15.38
C ALA A 192 20.51 1.24 -14.08
N ALA A 193 19.48 1.76 -13.41
CA ALA A 193 19.02 1.28 -12.11
C ALA A 193 17.52 0.95 -12.10
N GLU A 194 16.76 1.48 -13.06
CA GLU A 194 15.31 1.27 -13.14
C GLU A 194 14.84 1.24 -14.60
N ILE A 195 13.83 0.41 -14.87
CA ILE A 195 13.00 0.48 -16.08
C ILE A 195 11.54 0.77 -15.72
N LYS A 196 10.89 1.63 -16.50
CA LYS A 196 9.44 1.90 -16.45
C LYS A 196 8.84 1.62 -17.82
N TYR A 197 7.72 0.91 -17.82
CA TYR A 197 6.86 0.76 -18.98
C TYR A 197 5.69 1.73 -18.83
N LEU A 198 5.54 2.64 -19.79
CA LEU A 198 4.49 3.65 -19.80
C LEU A 198 3.50 3.34 -20.91
N LEU A 199 2.20 3.40 -20.62
CA LEU A 199 1.16 3.33 -21.64
C LEU A 199 0.62 4.74 -21.84
N LEU A 200 0.93 5.36 -22.98
CA LEU A 200 0.60 6.74 -23.29
C LEU A 200 -0.51 6.83 -24.33
N HIS A 201 -1.35 7.85 -24.22
CA HIS A 201 -2.32 8.20 -25.26
C HIS A 201 -1.59 8.83 -26.46
N PRO A 202 -1.85 8.37 -27.70
CA PRO A 202 -1.08 8.77 -28.87
C PRO A 202 -1.18 10.27 -29.19
N GLU A 203 -2.30 10.91 -28.83
CA GLU A 203 -2.52 12.34 -29.11
C GLU A 203 -1.97 13.26 -28.01
N THR A 204 -2.11 12.92 -26.74
CA THR A 204 -1.66 13.78 -25.63
C THR A 204 -0.22 13.50 -25.21
N GLY A 205 0.31 12.30 -25.51
CA GLY A 205 1.62 11.84 -25.02
C GLY A 205 1.64 11.61 -23.51
N ARG A 206 0.47 11.50 -22.88
CA ARG A 206 0.30 11.30 -21.44
C ARG A 206 -0.39 9.97 -21.14
N GLY A 207 -0.13 9.40 -19.98
CA GLY A 207 -0.75 8.16 -19.57
C GLY A 207 -0.22 7.66 -18.22
N ARG A 208 0.02 6.37 -18.08
CA ARG A 208 0.34 5.75 -16.78
C ARG A 208 1.55 4.83 -16.86
N VAL A 209 2.18 4.59 -15.72
CA VAL A 209 3.13 3.48 -15.56
C VAL A 209 2.31 2.20 -15.47
N VAL A 210 2.59 1.22 -16.32
CA VAL A 210 1.87 -0.07 -16.36
C VAL A 210 2.71 -1.24 -15.86
N ALA A 211 4.03 -1.06 -15.78
CA ALA A 211 4.97 -1.95 -15.13
C ALA A 211 6.27 -1.19 -14.83
N ARG A 212 7.01 -1.64 -13.82
CA ARG A 212 8.35 -1.10 -13.50
C ARG A 212 9.19 -2.08 -12.70
N GLY A 213 10.49 -1.85 -12.65
CA GLY A 213 11.34 -2.45 -11.63
C GLY A 213 12.82 -2.09 -11.74
N SER A 214 13.60 -2.59 -10.78
CA SER A 214 15.01 -2.25 -10.59
C SER A 214 15.98 -3.06 -11.45
N ASN A 215 15.50 -4.04 -12.23
CA ASN A 215 16.32 -4.80 -13.15
C ASN A 215 15.86 -4.56 -14.59
N PRO A 216 16.52 -3.66 -15.35
CA PRO A 216 16.10 -3.30 -16.70
C PRO A 216 16.04 -4.45 -17.71
N THR A 217 16.72 -5.57 -17.44
CA THR A 217 16.74 -6.74 -18.33
C THR A 217 15.71 -7.82 -17.94
N ALA A 218 15.07 -7.67 -16.77
CA ALA A 218 14.04 -8.59 -16.30
C ALA A 218 12.74 -8.41 -17.08
N ALA A 219 11.89 -9.43 -16.97
CA ALA A 219 10.53 -9.38 -17.48
C ALA A 219 9.56 -8.95 -16.39
N TYR A 220 8.57 -8.15 -16.79
CA TYR A 220 7.53 -7.61 -15.94
C TYR A 220 6.16 -7.97 -16.50
N GLN A 221 5.17 -8.15 -15.62
CA GLN A 221 3.80 -8.41 -16.04
C GLN A 221 3.02 -7.11 -16.11
N TRP A 222 2.34 -6.89 -17.22
CA TRP A 222 1.34 -5.83 -17.37
C TRP A 222 -0.04 -6.45 -17.48
N LEU A 223 -0.92 -6.01 -16.59
CA LEU A 223 -2.33 -6.38 -16.58
C LEU A 223 -3.14 -5.17 -17.06
N PRO A 224 -3.69 -5.16 -18.29
CA PRO A 224 -4.31 -3.94 -18.83
C PRO A 224 -5.62 -3.57 -18.14
N ASP A 225 -5.85 -2.27 -17.99
CA ASP A 225 -7.14 -1.72 -17.58
C ASP A 225 -8.08 -1.66 -18.80
N LEU A 226 -9.35 -2.00 -18.60
CA LEU A 226 -10.36 -1.98 -19.67
C LEU A 226 -10.71 -0.55 -20.11
N GLU A 227 -10.48 0.44 -19.26
CA GLU A 227 -10.62 1.86 -19.60
C GLU A 227 -9.50 2.34 -20.54
N GLU A 228 -8.39 1.59 -20.65
CA GLU A 228 -7.26 1.93 -21.52
C GLU A 228 -7.41 1.40 -22.96
N ARG A 229 -8.62 1.00 -23.36
CA ARG A 229 -8.92 0.51 -24.72
C ARG A 229 -8.58 1.54 -25.80
N GLY A 230 -8.11 1.05 -26.95
CA GLY A 230 -7.83 1.83 -28.14
C GLY A 230 -6.36 1.84 -28.55
N GLU A 231 -6.02 2.72 -29.48
CA GLU A 231 -4.63 2.96 -29.86
C GLU A 231 -3.88 3.55 -28.66
N ARG A 232 -2.71 2.99 -28.35
CA ARG A 232 -1.82 3.44 -27.29
C ARG A 232 -0.38 3.39 -27.76
N VAL A 233 0.48 4.09 -27.05
CA VAL A 233 1.93 4.03 -27.23
C VAL A 233 2.54 3.41 -25.99
N LEU A 234 3.11 2.21 -26.14
CA LEU A 234 3.87 1.59 -25.08
C LEU A 234 5.32 2.06 -25.15
N VAL A 235 5.82 2.61 -24.06
CA VAL A 235 7.18 3.14 -23.93
C VAL A 235 7.94 2.33 -22.91
N ALA A 236 9.15 1.88 -23.25
CA ALA A 236 10.12 1.38 -22.26
C ALA A 236 11.18 2.46 -22.03
N ALA A 237 11.28 2.94 -20.79
CA ALA A 237 12.18 4.03 -20.39
C ALA A 237 13.09 3.58 -19.26
N VAL A 238 14.39 3.78 -19.42
CA VAL A 238 15.45 3.39 -18.49
C VAL A 238 15.99 4.62 -17.79
N TYR A 239 16.18 4.50 -16.48
CA TYR A 239 16.62 5.58 -15.60
C TYR A 239 17.83 5.18 -14.78
N ASP A 240 18.64 6.17 -14.39
CA ASP A 240 19.71 5.98 -13.41
C ASP A 240 19.18 5.97 -11.97
N GLY A 241 20.07 5.73 -10.99
CA GLY A 241 19.71 5.72 -9.57
C GLY A 241 19.27 7.07 -9.00
N ALA A 242 19.47 8.17 -9.72
CA ALA A 242 18.98 9.50 -9.38
C ALA A 242 17.65 9.84 -10.09
N GLY A 243 17.12 8.93 -10.91
CA GLY A 243 15.88 9.11 -11.65
C GLY A 243 16.04 9.88 -12.96
N ASN A 244 17.26 10.11 -13.46
CA ASN A 244 17.48 10.73 -14.76
C ASN A 244 17.26 9.71 -15.88
N PHE A 245 16.57 10.13 -16.94
CA PHE A 245 16.36 9.31 -18.13
C PHE A 245 17.69 9.04 -18.86
N LEU A 246 17.95 7.78 -19.17
CA LEU A 246 19.17 7.32 -19.88
C LEU A 246 18.88 6.93 -21.32
N ALA A 247 17.85 6.11 -21.53
CA ALA A 247 17.50 5.55 -22.83
C ALA A 247 16.05 5.07 -22.85
N GLY A 248 15.48 4.91 -24.04
CA GLY A 248 14.20 4.25 -24.17
C GLY A 248 13.74 4.05 -25.61
N THR A 249 12.63 3.35 -25.76
CA THR A 249 11.97 3.08 -27.05
C THR A 249 10.47 3.21 -26.90
N ALA A 250 9.77 3.35 -28.01
CA ALA A 250 8.33 3.46 -28.07
C ALA A 250 7.78 2.60 -29.21
N LEU A 251 6.64 1.95 -28.98
CA LEU A 251 5.91 1.20 -29.99
C LEU A 251 4.41 1.48 -29.88
N GLY A 252 3.74 1.57 -31.03
CA GLY A 252 2.28 1.64 -31.05
C GLY A 252 1.69 0.26 -30.74
N VAL A 253 0.64 0.21 -29.92
CA VAL A 253 -0.17 -0.99 -29.65
C VAL A 253 -1.64 -0.68 -29.79
N GLN A 254 -2.45 -1.71 -30.00
CA GLN A 254 -3.90 -1.62 -29.92
C GLN A 254 -4.39 -2.37 -28.68
N VAL A 255 -4.83 -1.66 -27.64
CA VAL A 255 -5.42 -2.30 -26.47
C VAL A 255 -6.87 -2.67 -26.79
N ALA A 256 -7.14 -3.97 -26.88
CA ALA A 256 -8.45 -4.53 -27.16
C ALA A 256 -8.62 -5.81 -26.34
N VAL A 257 -8.63 -5.64 -25.02
CA VAL A 257 -8.78 -6.75 -24.08
C VAL A 257 -10.11 -7.46 -24.30
N GLU A 258 -10.05 -8.78 -24.41
CA GLU A 258 -11.22 -9.65 -24.30
C GLU A 258 -11.25 -10.17 -22.86
N PRO A 259 -12.11 -9.64 -21.98
CA PRO A 259 -12.06 -9.99 -20.56
C PRO A 259 -12.34 -11.47 -20.36
N ARG A 260 -11.43 -12.15 -19.66
CA ARG A 260 -11.49 -13.57 -19.32
C ARG A 260 -11.32 -13.71 -17.81
N VAL A 261 -12.17 -14.53 -17.22
CA VAL A 261 -12.18 -14.83 -15.79
C VAL A 261 -12.32 -16.33 -15.63
N SER A 262 -11.43 -16.93 -14.84
CA SER A 262 -11.46 -18.35 -14.52
C SER A 262 -11.43 -18.54 -13.00
N LEU A 263 -12.27 -19.44 -12.51
CA LEU A 263 -12.23 -19.87 -11.11
C LEU A 263 -11.10 -20.88 -10.91
N THR A 264 -10.33 -20.72 -9.83
CA THR A 264 -9.35 -21.72 -9.38
C THR A 264 -9.74 -22.30 -8.02
N GLY A 265 -9.17 -23.46 -7.68
CA GLY A 265 -9.40 -24.12 -6.38
C GLY A 265 -10.45 -25.23 -6.38
N VAL A 266 -11.26 -25.33 -7.43
CA VAL A 266 -12.27 -26.39 -7.61
C VAL A 266 -12.12 -27.03 -8.97
N THR A 267 -12.24 -28.35 -9.05
CA THR A 267 -12.21 -29.11 -10.31
C THR A 267 -13.62 -29.61 -10.67
N PRO A 268 -13.99 -29.65 -11.95
CA PRO A 268 -15.27 -30.22 -12.39
C PRO A 268 -15.45 -31.67 -11.91
N GLY A 269 -16.55 -31.94 -11.20
CA GLY A 269 -16.85 -33.25 -10.63
C GLY A 269 -15.99 -33.65 -9.42
N GLY A 270 -15.11 -32.76 -8.93
CA GLY A 270 -14.28 -33.01 -7.76
C GLY A 270 -15.09 -33.23 -6.49
N LEU A 271 -14.53 -33.99 -5.53
CA LEU A 271 -15.14 -34.22 -4.23
C LEU A 271 -14.60 -33.22 -3.19
N ILE A 272 -15.49 -32.46 -2.56
CA ILE A 272 -15.16 -31.49 -1.50
C ILE A 272 -15.75 -31.99 -0.17
N LYS A 273 -14.87 -32.32 0.78
CA LYS A 273 -15.26 -32.73 2.15
C LYS A 273 -15.00 -31.65 3.20
N ASP A 274 -13.97 -30.85 3.00
CA ASP A 274 -13.48 -29.85 3.93
C ASP A 274 -13.42 -28.45 3.28
N THR A 275 -12.83 -27.49 3.99
CA THR A 275 -12.57 -26.13 3.49
C THR A 275 -11.84 -26.17 2.15
N VAL A 276 -12.35 -25.41 1.18
CA VAL A 276 -11.71 -25.18 -0.11
C VAL A 276 -11.25 -23.73 -0.21
N THR A 277 -10.11 -23.52 -0.88
CA THR A 277 -9.59 -22.18 -1.17
C THR A 277 -9.83 -21.87 -2.64
N LEU A 278 -10.66 -20.87 -2.89
CA LEU A 278 -10.99 -20.35 -4.21
C LEU A 278 -10.04 -19.20 -4.59
N GLY A 279 -9.80 -19.05 -5.88
CA GLY A 279 -9.08 -17.93 -6.46
C GLY A 279 -9.69 -17.49 -7.79
N ALA A 280 -9.22 -16.35 -8.29
CA ALA A 280 -9.60 -15.82 -9.60
C ALA A 280 -8.36 -15.67 -10.47
N GLU A 281 -8.39 -16.24 -11.66
CA GLU A 281 -7.46 -15.93 -12.73
C GLU A 281 -8.12 -14.96 -13.72
N VAL A 282 -7.46 -13.83 -13.97
CA VAL A 282 -7.97 -12.74 -14.82
C VAL A 282 -6.90 -12.28 -15.80
N ASN A 283 -7.32 -11.79 -16.97
CA ASN A 283 -6.41 -11.23 -17.98
C ASN A 283 -6.50 -9.70 -18.11
N PHE A 284 -7.23 -9.03 -17.22
CA PHE A 284 -7.39 -7.58 -17.13
C PHE A 284 -7.28 -7.17 -15.66
N ALA A 285 -7.18 -5.87 -15.36
CA ALA A 285 -7.04 -5.36 -14.00
C ALA A 285 -8.41 -5.13 -13.31
N PRO A 286 -8.93 -6.08 -12.51
CA PRO A 286 -10.16 -5.88 -11.77
C PRO A 286 -9.98 -4.97 -10.56
N ALA A 287 -11.05 -4.27 -10.18
CA ALA A 287 -11.16 -3.58 -8.91
C ALA A 287 -11.38 -4.56 -7.75
N TYR A 288 -12.24 -5.57 -7.93
CA TYR A 288 -12.54 -6.61 -6.94
C TYR A 288 -13.19 -7.84 -7.60
N VAL A 289 -13.35 -8.92 -6.84
CA VAL A 289 -14.12 -10.12 -7.25
C VAL A 289 -15.23 -10.44 -6.25
N LYS A 290 -16.23 -11.20 -6.70
CA LYS A 290 -17.22 -11.86 -5.83
C LYS A 290 -17.31 -13.34 -6.21
N TYR A 291 -17.37 -14.20 -5.21
CA TYR A 291 -17.59 -15.64 -5.39
C TYR A 291 -19.06 -15.95 -5.13
N GLU A 292 -19.66 -16.75 -6.00
CA GLU A 292 -21.00 -17.28 -5.87
C GLU A 292 -20.92 -18.81 -5.80
N ILE A 293 -21.62 -19.38 -4.81
CA ILE A 293 -21.65 -20.80 -4.51
C ILE A 293 -23.11 -21.20 -4.39
N VAL A 294 -23.58 -22.06 -5.30
CA VAL A 294 -24.99 -22.44 -5.41
C VAL A 294 -25.12 -23.95 -5.30
N ASN A 295 -25.82 -24.42 -4.27
CA ASN A 295 -26.22 -25.82 -4.19
C ASN A 295 -27.40 -26.04 -5.15
N GLN A 296 -27.18 -26.86 -6.19
CA GLN A 296 -28.16 -27.10 -7.26
C GLN A 296 -29.34 -27.94 -6.78
N ASP A 297 -29.14 -28.77 -5.77
CA ASP A 297 -30.16 -29.69 -5.25
C ASP A 297 -31.17 -28.93 -4.38
N THR A 298 -30.72 -27.91 -3.66
CA THR A 298 -31.55 -27.11 -2.73
C THR A 298 -31.91 -25.71 -3.24
N GLY A 299 -31.17 -25.20 -4.23
CA GLY A 299 -31.27 -23.81 -4.71
C GLY A 299 -30.65 -22.76 -3.78
N LYS A 300 -30.03 -23.17 -2.66
CA LYS A 300 -29.38 -22.26 -1.72
C LYS A 300 -28.15 -21.64 -2.37
N ALA A 301 -28.08 -20.31 -2.38
CA ALA A 301 -26.97 -19.53 -2.91
C ALA A 301 -26.26 -18.74 -1.81
N PHE A 302 -24.94 -18.72 -1.87
CA PHE A 302 -24.06 -17.86 -1.08
C PHE A 302 -23.26 -16.98 -2.04
N VAL A 303 -23.21 -15.67 -1.76
CA VAL A 303 -22.40 -14.72 -2.52
C VAL A 303 -21.55 -13.93 -1.53
N THR A 304 -20.26 -13.82 -1.81
CA THR A 304 -19.35 -13.04 -0.97
C THR A 304 -19.60 -11.53 -1.12
N GLU A 305 -19.19 -10.76 -0.11
CA GLU A 305 -18.86 -9.35 -0.33
C GLU A 305 -17.70 -9.21 -1.34
N GLU A 306 -17.33 -7.97 -1.67
CA GLU A 306 -16.17 -7.65 -2.50
C GLU A 306 -14.87 -8.21 -1.87
N ALA A 307 -14.13 -9.01 -2.65
CA ALA A 307 -12.91 -9.67 -2.22
C ALA A 307 -11.70 -9.30 -3.09
N ASP A 308 -10.51 -9.58 -2.56
CA ASP A 308 -9.22 -9.36 -3.23
C ASP A 308 -9.14 -10.23 -4.49
N PRO A 309 -9.01 -9.64 -5.69
CA PRO A 309 -8.90 -10.39 -6.94
C PRO A 309 -7.61 -11.21 -7.04
N PHE A 310 -6.59 -10.86 -6.26
CA PHE A 310 -5.28 -11.53 -6.24
C PHE A 310 -5.04 -12.31 -4.94
N GLY A 311 -6.05 -12.38 -4.07
CA GLY A 311 -5.99 -13.06 -2.78
C GLY A 311 -6.83 -14.34 -2.77
N PRO A 312 -6.49 -15.31 -1.90
CA PRO A 312 -7.32 -16.50 -1.71
C PRO A 312 -8.62 -16.16 -0.97
N PHE A 313 -9.70 -16.86 -1.31
CA PHE A 313 -10.95 -16.87 -0.56
C PHE A 313 -11.26 -18.28 -0.06
N SER A 314 -11.39 -18.47 1.25
CA SER A 314 -11.70 -19.78 1.84
C SER A 314 -13.19 -19.94 2.09
N TRP A 315 -13.77 -21.06 1.64
CA TRP A 315 -15.14 -21.46 1.92
C TRP A 315 -15.16 -22.83 2.59
N THR A 316 -15.88 -22.93 3.71
CA THR A 316 -16.06 -24.19 4.45
C THR A 316 -17.51 -24.66 4.29
N PRO A 317 -17.75 -25.82 3.67
CA PRO A 317 -19.11 -26.34 3.47
C PRO A 317 -19.77 -26.74 4.81
N MET A 318 -21.06 -26.42 4.93
CA MET A 318 -21.95 -26.99 5.95
C MET A 318 -22.55 -28.31 5.44
N LEU A 319 -23.03 -29.17 6.34
CA LEU A 319 -23.69 -30.43 6.02
C LEU A 319 -24.93 -30.23 5.13
N GLU A 320 -25.62 -29.10 5.29
CA GLU A 320 -26.73 -28.70 4.43
C GLU A 320 -26.31 -28.29 3.01
N ASP A 321 -25.02 -28.01 2.79
CA ASP A 321 -24.47 -27.72 1.46
C ASP A 321 -24.10 -29.01 0.71
N LYS A 322 -24.32 -30.20 1.32
CA LYS A 322 -24.13 -31.50 0.66
C LYS A 322 -24.95 -31.58 -0.61
N GLY A 323 -24.32 -32.03 -1.70
CA GLY A 323 -24.97 -32.18 -2.99
C GLY A 323 -24.11 -31.70 -4.16
N SER A 324 -24.76 -31.52 -5.31
CA SER A 324 -24.15 -30.89 -6.47
C SER A 324 -24.05 -29.38 -6.25
N VAL A 325 -22.85 -28.82 -6.19
CA VAL A 325 -22.62 -27.39 -5.92
C VAL A 325 -21.86 -26.75 -7.07
N THR A 326 -22.41 -25.66 -7.58
CA THR A 326 -21.80 -24.81 -8.60
C THR A 326 -21.07 -23.64 -7.96
N PHE A 327 -19.83 -23.44 -8.39
CA PHE A 327 -18.96 -22.33 -7.99
C PHE A 327 -18.74 -21.41 -9.19
N ARG A 328 -18.83 -20.10 -8.99
CA ARG A 328 -18.56 -19.08 -9.99
C ARG A 328 -17.83 -17.91 -9.36
N VAL A 329 -16.87 -17.32 -10.06
CA VAL A 329 -16.25 -16.06 -9.66
C VAL A 329 -16.60 -14.98 -10.67
N THR A 330 -16.91 -13.78 -10.20
CA THR A 330 -17.19 -12.62 -11.04
C THR A 330 -16.20 -11.51 -10.70
N ALA A 331 -15.40 -11.09 -11.68
CA ALA A 331 -14.50 -9.95 -11.55
C ALA A 331 -15.22 -8.67 -11.97
N TYR A 332 -14.92 -7.56 -11.30
CA TYR A 332 -15.50 -6.25 -11.58
C TYR A 332 -14.40 -5.28 -11.96
N ASP A 333 -14.58 -4.50 -13.03
CA ASP A 333 -13.64 -3.45 -13.43
C ASP A 333 -13.75 -2.18 -12.56
N GLN A 334 -12.94 -1.15 -12.85
CA GLN A 334 -12.95 0.11 -12.10
C GLN A 334 -14.30 0.86 -12.21
N GLY A 335 -15.04 0.64 -13.30
CA GLY A 335 -16.39 1.17 -13.53
C GLY A 335 -17.51 0.35 -12.89
N GLY A 336 -17.19 -0.78 -12.24
CA GLY A 336 -18.16 -1.69 -11.62
C GLY A 336 -18.87 -2.63 -12.59
N ARG A 337 -18.39 -2.78 -13.82
CA ARG A 337 -18.94 -3.74 -14.79
C ARG A 337 -18.48 -5.15 -14.43
N ALA A 338 -19.42 -6.09 -14.48
CA ALA A 338 -19.22 -7.48 -14.07
C ALA A 338 -18.77 -8.38 -15.23
N TYR A 339 -17.81 -9.27 -14.94
CA TYR A 339 -17.26 -10.26 -15.85
C TYR A 339 -17.23 -11.63 -15.16
N PRO A 340 -18.23 -12.50 -15.40
CA PRO A 340 -18.32 -13.79 -14.75
C PRO A 340 -17.41 -14.85 -15.40
N SER A 341 -16.89 -15.77 -14.59
CA SER A 341 -16.30 -17.00 -15.07
C SER A 341 -17.36 -17.98 -15.58
N GLN A 342 -16.91 -19.01 -16.30
CA GLN A 342 -17.73 -20.22 -16.43
C GLN A 342 -17.93 -20.86 -15.05
N PRO A 343 -19.12 -21.42 -14.76
CA PRO A 343 -19.37 -22.14 -13.53
C PRO A 343 -18.60 -23.47 -13.50
N VAL A 344 -18.10 -23.84 -12.32
CA VAL A 344 -17.50 -25.15 -12.06
C VAL A 344 -18.38 -25.88 -11.06
N THR A 345 -18.87 -27.06 -11.42
CA THR A 345 -19.68 -27.90 -10.52
C THR A 345 -18.83 -28.97 -9.88
N ALA A 346 -18.95 -29.13 -8.57
CA ALA A 346 -18.28 -30.17 -7.77
C ALA A 346 -19.29 -30.86 -6.84
N LEU A 347 -18.95 -32.08 -6.41
CA LEU A 347 -19.73 -32.81 -5.41
C LEU A 347 -19.26 -32.41 -4.02
N VAL A 348 -20.13 -31.74 -3.27
CA VAL A 348 -19.88 -31.37 -1.88
C VAL A 348 -20.45 -32.46 -0.98
N ALA A 349 -19.60 -33.09 -0.17
CA ALA A 349 -19.99 -34.16 0.74
C ALA A 349 -19.23 -34.07 2.08
N PRO A 350 -19.42 -32.98 2.84
CA PRO A 350 -18.83 -32.84 4.16
C PRO A 350 -19.36 -33.93 5.10
N GLU A 351 -18.48 -34.38 5.99
CA GLU A 351 -18.85 -35.28 7.06
C GLU A 351 -19.30 -34.46 8.29
N PRO A 352 -20.26 -34.95 9.09
CA PRO A 352 -20.65 -34.26 10.31
C PRO A 352 -19.45 -34.06 11.23
N SER A 353 -19.19 -32.81 11.63
CA SER A 353 -18.14 -32.47 12.57
C SER A 353 -18.71 -31.76 13.79
N LEU A 354 -18.24 -32.15 14.96
CA LEU A 354 -18.61 -31.54 16.24
C LEU A 354 -17.38 -31.47 17.14
N GLY A 355 -17.08 -30.26 17.62
CA GLY A 355 -15.99 -30.00 18.55
C GLY A 355 -16.36 -28.94 19.57
N LEU A 356 -15.68 -28.98 20.70
CA LEU A 356 -15.72 -27.94 21.72
C LEU A 356 -14.63 -26.91 21.44
N ARG A 357 -14.99 -25.62 21.50
CA ARG A 357 -14.08 -24.48 21.56
C ARG A 357 -14.31 -23.71 22.87
N GLY A 358 -13.37 -22.85 23.23
CA GLY A 358 -13.45 -22.01 24.43
C GLY A 358 -12.56 -22.45 25.59
N VAL A 359 -12.07 -23.69 25.54
CA VAL A 359 -11.07 -24.25 26.46
C VAL A 359 -10.04 -25.07 25.69
N LYS A 360 -8.85 -25.25 26.27
CA LYS A 360 -7.76 -26.06 25.71
C LYS A 360 -7.43 -27.26 26.61
N GLU A 361 -6.84 -28.29 26.01
CA GLU A 361 -6.39 -29.48 26.73
C GLU A 361 -5.37 -29.10 27.82
N GLY A 362 -5.64 -29.51 29.06
CA GLY A 362 -4.83 -29.22 30.24
C GLY A 362 -4.96 -27.79 30.78
N GLU A 363 -5.88 -26.98 30.27
CA GLU A 363 -6.07 -25.60 30.74
C GLU A 363 -6.57 -25.54 32.18
N THR A 364 -5.89 -24.76 33.03
CA THR A 364 -6.42 -24.43 34.36
C THR A 364 -7.38 -23.25 34.27
N ILE A 365 -8.67 -23.50 34.54
CA ILE A 365 -9.71 -22.47 34.45
C ILE A 365 -9.66 -21.58 35.69
N THR A 366 -9.12 -20.37 35.52
CA THR A 366 -9.00 -19.35 36.56
C THR A 366 -9.80 -18.07 36.24
N LYS A 367 -10.46 -18.04 35.08
CA LYS A 367 -11.32 -16.96 34.61
C LYS A 367 -12.54 -17.55 33.90
N PRO A 368 -13.65 -16.79 33.74
CA PRO A 368 -14.77 -17.22 32.93
C PRO A 368 -14.33 -17.59 31.52
N VAL A 369 -14.77 -18.74 31.04
CA VAL A 369 -14.55 -19.22 29.67
C VAL A 369 -15.87 -19.23 28.92
N ASN A 370 -15.82 -18.99 27.61
CA ASN A 370 -16.99 -19.08 26.74
C ASN A 370 -16.94 -20.40 25.97
N LEU A 371 -17.67 -21.40 26.45
CA LEU A 371 -17.78 -22.69 25.79
C LEU A 371 -18.62 -22.55 24.52
N LEU A 372 -18.11 -23.06 23.41
CA LEU A 372 -18.70 -22.90 22.07
C LEU A 372 -18.72 -24.23 21.33
N ALA A 373 -19.87 -24.56 20.75
CA ALA A 373 -20.00 -25.72 19.87
C ALA A 373 -19.54 -25.35 18.45
N SER A 374 -18.41 -25.91 18.00
CA SER A 374 -17.95 -25.83 16.62
C SER A 374 -18.51 -27.01 15.84
N ARG A 375 -19.34 -26.75 14.83
CA ARG A 375 -19.98 -27.79 14.03
C ARG A 375 -20.30 -27.30 12.63
N ASN A 376 -20.57 -28.23 11.73
CA ASN A 376 -21.00 -27.93 10.36
C ASN A 376 -22.46 -28.32 10.07
N PHE A 377 -23.30 -28.64 11.07
CA PHE A 377 -24.70 -29.03 10.86
C PHE A 377 -25.68 -28.33 11.81
N PRO A 378 -26.96 -28.16 11.42
CA PRO A 378 -27.98 -27.56 12.28
C PRO A 378 -28.29 -28.44 13.49
N VAL A 379 -28.71 -27.82 14.59
CA VAL A 379 -29.02 -28.51 15.85
C VAL A 379 -30.29 -27.93 16.44
N SER A 380 -31.09 -28.78 17.10
CA SER A 380 -32.27 -28.38 17.88
C SER A 380 -31.92 -28.09 19.34
N ARG A 381 -30.85 -28.71 19.85
CA ARG A 381 -30.39 -28.59 21.24
C ARG A 381 -28.87 -28.76 21.32
N THR A 382 -28.22 -27.93 22.15
CA THR A 382 -26.82 -28.09 22.54
C THR A 382 -26.73 -28.17 24.06
N GLU A 383 -26.00 -29.16 24.56
CA GLU A 383 -25.68 -29.39 25.97
C GLU A 383 -24.17 -29.29 26.15
N PHE A 384 -23.72 -28.40 27.03
CA PHE A 384 -22.35 -28.42 27.53
C PHE A 384 -22.30 -29.30 28.77
N VAL A 385 -21.39 -30.27 28.78
CA VAL A 385 -21.35 -31.30 29.80
C VAL A 385 -19.98 -31.32 30.44
N LEU A 386 -19.98 -31.35 31.77
CA LEU A 386 -18.82 -31.61 32.60
C LEU A 386 -18.84 -33.08 33.03
N ARG A 387 -17.76 -33.80 32.79
CA ARG A 387 -17.61 -35.20 33.16
C ARG A 387 -16.43 -35.39 34.10
N ASP A 388 -16.63 -36.17 35.15
CA ASP A 388 -15.53 -36.63 35.99
C ASP A 388 -14.80 -37.81 35.30
N PRO A 389 -13.51 -37.68 34.97
CA PRO A 389 -12.80 -38.69 34.17
C PRO A 389 -12.53 -39.99 34.94
N ARG A 390 -12.67 -40.01 36.28
CA ARG A 390 -12.44 -41.22 37.10
C ARG A 390 -13.70 -42.02 37.29
N THR A 391 -14.82 -41.33 37.53
CA THR A 391 -16.10 -41.98 37.84
C THR A 391 -17.02 -42.08 36.63
N GLY A 392 -16.78 -41.28 35.58
CA GLY A 392 -17.67 -41.15 34.43
C GLY A 392 -18.94 -40.35 34.71
N GLN A 393 -19.11 -39.80 35.92
CA GLN A 393 -20.29 -39.03 36.29
C GLN A 393 -20.36 -37.73 35.48
N GLU A 394 -21.53 -37.43 34.92
CA GLU A 394 -21.77 -36.24 34.11
C GLU A 394 -22.69 -35.22 34.81
N LYS A 395 -22.41 -33.94 34.57
CA LYS A 395 -23.23 -32.78 34.96
C LYS A 395 -23.47 -31.93 33.71
N ILE A 396 -24.74 -31.65 33.40
CA ILE A 396 -25.08 -30.68 32.35
C ILE A 396 -24.81 -29.28 32.91
N LEU A 397 -23.87 -28.57 32.30
CA LEU A 397 -23.52 -27.21 32.66
C LEU A 397 -24.55 -26.21 32.13
N ALA A 398 -24.96 -26.40 30.88
CA ALA A 398 -25.96 -25.58 30.23
C ALA A 398 -26.62 -26.32 29.08
N GLN A 399 -27.88 -25.96 28.80
CA GLN A 399 -28.64 -26.44 27.67
C GLN A 399 -29.17 -25.22 26.88
N ILE A 400 -28.57 -24.95 25.73
CA ILE A 400 -28.93 -23.81 24.87
C ILE A 400 -29.03 -24.27 23.41
N PRO A 401 -29.99 -23.82 22.60
CA PRO A 401 -30.08 -24.24 21.19
C PRO A 401 -28.89 -23.74 20.36
N TYR A 402 -28.60 -22.44 20.45
CA TYR A 402 -27.53 -21.74 19.72
C TYR A 402 -26.82 -20.76 20.65
N GLY A 403 -25.54 -20.47 20.37
CA GLY A 403 -24.70 -19.55 21.12
C GLY A 403 -23.60 -20.24 21.91
N GLY A 404 -22.89 -19.45 22.71
CA GLY A 404 -21.91 -19.93 23.67
C GLY A 404 -22.45 -19.89 25.08
N TYR A 405 -21.89 -20.71 25.97
CA TYR A 405 -22.17 -20.67 27.40
C TYR A 405 -20.96 -20.10 28.14
N ARG A 406 -21.17 -18.96 28.81
CA ARG A 406 -20.16 -18.38 29.71
C ARG A 406 -20.17 -19.18 31.01
N TRP A 407 -19.09 -19.88 31.27
CA TRP A 407 -18.93 -20.76 32.43
C TRP A 407 -17.78 -20.27 33.30
N PHE A 408 -18.01 -20.20 34.61
CA PHE A 408 -16.98 -19.89 35.58
C PHE A 408 -17.10 -20.90 36.75
N PRO A 409 -16.33 -22.01 36.71
CA PRO A 409 -16.50 -23.10 37.66
C PRO A 409 -16.08 -22.72 39.08
N GLY A 410 -16.89 -23.13 40.05
CA GLY A 410 -16.63 -22.95 41.47
C GLY A 410 -15.74 -24.05 42.08
N PRO A 411 -15.26 -23.86 43.32
CA PRO A 411 -14.44 -24.85 44.05
C PRO A 411 -15.09 -26.24 44.22
N GLU A 412 -16.42 -26.32 44.19
CA GLU A 412 -17.16 -27.58 44.26
C GLU A 412 -16.94 -28.47 43.03
N GLU A 413 -16.48 -27.90 41.91
CA GLU A 413 -16.17 -28.62 40.68
C GLU A 413 -14.67 -28.96 40.54
N ALA A 414 -13.87 -28.68 41.58
CA ALA A 414 -12.41 -28.71 41.52
C ALA A 414 -11.78 -30.05 41.08
N GLY A 415 -10.56 -29.91 40.55
CA GLY A 415 -9.74 -31.00 40.04
C GLY A 415 -9.89 -31.21 38.54
N SER A 416 -9.33 -32.33 38.07
CA SER A 416 -9.33 -32.70 36.66
C SER A 416 -10.74 -33.06 36.19
N LYS A 417 -11.20 -32.41 35.12
CA LYS A 417 -12.53 -32.62 34.52
C LYS A 417 -12.43 -32.69 33.00
N GLU A 418 -13.39 -33.36 32.39
CA GLU A 418 -13.55 -33.40 30.94
C GLU A 418 -14.77 -32.56 30.55
N VAL A 419 -14.57 -31.57 29.69
CA VAL A 419 -15.66 -30.76 29.12
C VAL A 419 -15.94 -31.28 27.72
N LEU A 420 -17.19 -31.53 27.41
CA LEU A 420 -17.63 -31.95 26.08
C LEU A 420 -18.91 -31.23 25.69
N VAL A 421 -19.21 -31.24 24.40
CA VAL A 421 -20.48 -30.77 23.88
C VAL A 421 -21.27 -31.94 23.30
N ARG A 422 -22.55 -32.00 23.66
CA ARG A 422 -23.52 -32.95 23.13
C ARG A 422 -24.61 -32.15 22.42
N VAL A 423 -24.94 -32.53 21.20
CA VAL A 423 -25.97 -31.85 20.42
C VAL A 423 -27.00 -32.84 19.91
N VAL A 424 -28.22 -32.37 19.69
CA VAL A 424 -29.27 -33.12 19.03
C VAL A 424 -29.59 -32.44 17.70
N ASP A 425 -29.53 -33.18 16.61
CA ASP A 425 -29.89 -32.67 15.29
C ASP A 425 -31.42 -32.58 15.10
N PRO A 426 -31.92 -31.99 14.00
CA PRO A 426 -33.36 -31.93 13.74
C PRO A 426 -34.05 -33.30 13.58
N ALA A 427 -33.30 -34.37 13.31
CA ALA A 427 -33.82 -35.74 13.24
C ALA A 427 -33.88 -36.43 14.61
N GLY A 428 -33.42 -35.77 15.67
CA GLY A 428 -33.41 -36.31 17.03
C GLY A 428 -32.18 -37.17 17.35
N VAL A 429 -31.18 -37.22 16.45
CA VAL A 429 -29.95 -37.99 16.68
C VAL A 429 -29.00 -37.16 17.55
N THR A 430 -28.46 -37.82 18.58
CA THR A 430 -27.50 -37.22 19.51
C THR A 430 -26.07 -37.43 19.01
N HIS A 431 -25.31 -36.34 18.92
CA HIS A 431 -23.89 -36.32 18.58
C HIS A 431 -23.08 -35.82 19.78
N THR A 432 -21.93 -36.43 20.05
CA THR A 432 -21.07 -36.06 21.19
C THR A 432 -19.67 -35.74 20.68
N SER A 433 -19.11 -34.60 21.08
CA SER A 433 -17.75 -34.22 20.72
C SER A 433 -16.71 -35.08 21.46
N PRO A 434 -15.47 -35.14 20.97
CA PRO A 434 -14.34 -35.48 21.81
C PRO A 434 -14.32 -34.58 23.07
N PRO A 435 -14.00 -35.13 24.25
CA PRO A 435 -13.82 -34.33 25.46
C PRO A 435 -12.52 -33.52 25.40
N VAL A 436 -12.50 -32.38 26.09
CA VAL A 436 -11.31 -31.58 26.38
C VAL A 436 -11.07 -31.63 27.87
N ARG A 437 -9.89 -32.07 28.31
CA ARG A 437 -9.55 -32.11 29.73
C ARG A 437 -9.11 -30.73 30.21
N VAL A 438 -9.62 -30.32 31.37
CA VAL A 438 -9.30 -29.05 32.03
C VAL A 438 -9.06 -29.29 33.51
N GLU A 439 -8.34 -28.38 34.15
CA GLU A 439 -8.14 -28.37 35.60
C GLU A 439 -8.95 -27.22 36.22
N ILE A 440 -9.81 -27.55 37.18
CA ILE A 440 -10.63 -26.56 37.89
C ILE A 440 -10.00 -26.25 39.24
N SER A 441 -9.81 -24.96 39.52
CA SER A 441 -9.21 -24.49 40.77
C SER A 441 -10.11 -24.79 41.98
N ALA A 442 -9.50 -25.24 43.08
CA ALA A 442 -10.17 -25.40 44.37
C ALA A 442 -10.28 -24.07 45.16
N GLN A 443 -9.73 -22.97 44.63
CA GLN A 443 -9.78 -21.68 45.30
C GLN A 443 -11.01 -20.88 44.84
N PRO A 444 -11.72 -20.20 45.75
CA PRO A 444 -12.68 -19.17 45.38
C PRO A 444 -12.00 -18.07 44.57
N LEU A 445 -12.61 -17.64 43.48
CA LEU A 445 -12.09 -16.65 42.55
C LEU A 445 -13.06 -15.47 42.44
N LEU A 446 -12.46 -14.29 42.32
CA LEU A 446 -13.16 -13.03 42.16
C LEU A 446 -12.41 -12.20 41.11
N LEU A 447 -13.11 -11.76 40.08
CA LEU A 447 -12.56 -10.89 39.05
C LEU A 447 -13.18 -9.50 39.17
N LEU A 448 -12.32 -8.50 39.05
CA LEU A 448 -12.72 -7.10 39.00
C LEU A 448 -13.06 -6.71 37.56
N GLU A 449 -14.14 -5.94 37.40
CA GLU A 449 -14.56 -5.33 36.15
C GLU A 449 -14.75 -3.82 36.32
N GLY A 450 -14.66 -3.07 35.21
CA GLY A 450 -14.87 -1.61 35.20
C GLY A 450 -13.59 -0.79 35.03
N VAL A 451 -12.46 -1.27 35.55
CA VAL A 451 -11.13 -0.68 35.31
C VAL A 451 -10.16 -1.76 34.85
N GLY A 452 -9.53 -1.53 33.70
CA GLY A 452 -8.52 -2.41 33.12
C GLY A 452 -7.09 -2.05 33.51
N PRO A 453 -6.13 -2.98 33.38
CA PRO A 453 -4.73 -2.71 33.63
C PRO A 453 -4.20 -1.56 32.76
N ASN A 454 -3.45 -0.65 33.36
CA ASN A 454 -2.88 0.54 32.72
C ASN A 454 -3.91 1.49 32.10
N GLN A 455 -5.20 1.32 32.40
CA GLN A 455 -6.23 2.27 31.98
C GLN A 455 -5.98 3.62 32.65
N VAL A 456 -6.32 4.67 31.93
CA VAL A 456 -6.34 6.03 32.45
C VAL A 456 -7.77 6.44 32.70
N VAL A 457 -8.14 6.50 33.98
CA VAL A 457 -9.46 6.92 34.44
C VAL A 457 -9.47 8.44 34.57
N THR A 458 -10.43 9.07 33.89
CA THR A 458 -10.52 10.55 33.76
C THR A 458 -11.84 11.12 34.28
N GLY A 459 -12.70 10.26 34.83
CA GLY A 459 -14.02 10.61 35.32
C GLY A 459 -14.67 9.42 36.03
N PRO A 460 -15.98 9.48 36.30
CA PRO A 460 -16.73 8.39 36.93
C PRO A 460 -16.61 7.07 36.15
N VAL A 461 -16.48 5.96 36.88
CA VAL A 461 -16.45 4.60 36.32
C VAL A 461 -17.43 3.70 37.06
N GLU A 462 -18.07 2.80 36.32
CA GLU A 462 -18.88 1.73 36.90
C GLU A 462 -17.97 0.54 37.26
N LEU A 463 -18.02 0.12 38.52
CA LEU A 463 -17.28 -1.02 39.04
C LEU A 463 -18.24 -2.19 39.27
N SER A 464 -17.80 -3.39 38.92
CA SER A 464 -18.53 -4.62 39.18
C SER A 464 -17.54 -5.76 39.42
N VAL A 465 -18.06 -6.91 39.83
CA VAL A 465 -17.26 -8.12 39.98
C VAL A 465 -17.93 -9.30 39.29
N THR A 466 -17.11 -10.26 38.88
CA THR A 466 -17.55 -11.59 38.48
C THR A 466 -16.92 -12.60 39.43
N SER A 467 -17.71 -13.43 40.12
CA SER A 467 -17.21 -14.46 41.04
C SER A 467 -17.69 -15.85 40.65
N ASN A 468 -16.89 -16.87 40.94
CA ASN A 468 -17.28 -18.27 40.81
C ASN A 468 -17.92 -18.85 42.08
N VAL A 469 -18.06 -18.05 43.14
CA VAL A 469 -18.77 -18.43 44.36
C VAL A 469 -19.87 -17.41 44.68
N PRO A 470 -20.98 -17.83 45.31
CA PRO A 470 -22.00 -16.88 45.78
C PRO A 470 -21.44 -15.93 46.82
N LEU A 471 -21.69 -14.63 46.62
CA LEU A 471 -21.31 -13.56 47.54
C LEU A 471 -22.57 -12.94 48.17
N THR A 472 -22.44 -12.42 49.39
CA THR A 472 -23.46 -11.66 50.11
C THR A 472 -23.17 -10.16 50.16
N GLY A 473 -21.94 -9.77 49.84
CA GLY A 473 -21.54 -8.37 49.73
C GLY A 473 -20.21 -8.22 48.98
N VAL A 474 -19.97 -7.02 48.47
CA VAL A 474 -18.74 -6.64 47.77
C VAL A 474 -18.26 -5.28 48.23
N GLN A 475 -16.95 -5.12 48.37
CA GLN A 475 -16.30 -3.85 48.66
C GLN A 475 -15.10 -3.65 47.73
N PHE A 476 -15.04 -2.49 47.09
CA PHE A 476 -13.93 -2.07 46.23
C PHE A 476 -12.98 -1.17 47.03
N TYR A 477 -11.68 -1.36 46.78
CA TYR A 477 -10.60 -0.67 47.46
C TYR A 477 -9.59 -0.08 46.49
N LEU A 478 -9.21 1.17 46.72
CA LEU A 478 -7.96 1.71 46.17
C LEU A 478 -6.81 1.35 47.09
N ILE A 479 -5.71 0.92 46.50
CA ILE A 479 -4.46 0.64 47.19
C ILE A 479 -3.40 1.57 46.62
N ASN A 480 -2.76 2.33 47.51
CA ASN A 480 -1.64 3.17 47.14
C ASN A 480 -0.40 2.27 46.91
N PRO A 481 0.20 2.25 45.70
CA PRO A 481 1.31 1.36 45.40
C PRO A 481 2.60 1.67 46.16
N LYS A 482 2.76 2.91 46.67
CA LYS A 482 3.97 3.33 47.41
C LYS A 482 3.88 3.01 48.89
N THR A 483 2.70 3.18 49.49
CA THR A 483 2.53 3.04 50.95
C THR A 483 1.81 1.75 51.34
N GLY A 484 1.16 1.06 50.40
CA GLY A 484 0.28 -0.08 50.67
C GLY A 484 -1.04 0.31 51.36
N ALA A 485 -1.29 1.61 51.58
CA ALA A 485 -2.50 2.08 52.24
C ALA A 485 -3.74 1.71 51.41
N ARG A 486 -4.73 1.11 52.07
CA ARG A 486 -5.95 0.58 51.47
C ARG A 486 -7.16 1.45 51.88
N GLN A 487 -7.92 1.94 50.91
CA GLN A 487 -9.08 2.80 51.10
C GLN A 487 -10.32 2.19 50.43
N ALA A 488 -11.40 2.00 51.18
CA ALA A 488 -12.70 1.60 50.64
C ALA A 488 -13.32 2.75 49.82
N ILE A 489 -13.80 2.46 48.60
CA ILE A 489 -14.32 3.50 47.69
C ILE A 489 -15.76 3.30 47.24
N ALA A 490 -16.24 2.06 47.18
CA ALA A 490 -17.61 1.72 46.81
C ALA A 490 -17.90 0.27 47.24
N GLY A 491 -19.16 -0.07 47.48
CA GLY A 491 -19.54 -1.41 47.91
C GLY A 491 -20.93 -1.46 48.51
N GLY A 492 -21.42 -2.68 48.73
CA GLY A 492 -22.75 -2.92 49.28
C GLY A 492 -23.09 -4.40 49.40
N ASN A 493 -24.32 -4.67 49.84
CA ASN A 493 -24.86 -6.01 50.07
C ASN A 493 -25.48 -6.65 48.81
N ASP A 494 -25.27 -6.04 47.65
CA ASP A 494 -25.65 -6.58 46.35
C ASP A 494 -24.41 -6.75 45.47
N PRO A 495 -23.77 -7.93 45.46
CA PRO A 495 -22.59 -8.20 44.63
C PRO A 495 -22.84 -8.14 43.12
N GLY A 496 -24.11 -8.23 42.68
CA GLY A 496 -24.48 -8.16 41.28
C GLY A 496 -24.72 -6.73 40.78
N ALA A 497 -24.82 -5.76 41.68
CA ALA A 497 -24.99 -4.35 41.33
C ALA A 497 -23.71 -3.75 40.74
N LYS A 498 -23.91 -2.75 39.87
CA LYS A 498 -22.84 -1.86 39.44
C LYS A 498 -22.70 -0.71 40.43
N TYR A 499 -21.47 -0.43 40.83
CA TYR A 499 -21.16 0.64 41.77
C TYR A 499 -20.38 1.74 41.08
N THR A 500 -20.90 2.97 41.09
CA THR A 500 -20.17 4.10 40.49
C THR A 500 -19.13 4.62 41.47
N TRP A 501 -17.88 4.69 41.02
CA TRP A 501 -16.82 5.41 41.73
C TRP A 501 -16.39 6.63 40.93
N THR A 502 -16.33 7.78 41.61
CA THR A 502 -15.77 9.02 41.03
C THR A 502 -14.42 9.30 41.68
N PRO A 503 -13.31 9.32 40.91
CA PRO A 503 -12.00 9.65 41.45
C PRO A 503 -11.93 11.08 41.98
N ALA A 504 -11.35 11.23 43.18
CA ALA A 504 -11.14 12.53 43.83
C ALA A 504 -9.67 13.00 43.83
N ALA A 505 -8.72 12.11 43.53
CA ALA A 505 -7.29 12.41 43.55
C ALA A 505 -6.55 11.69 42.41
N GLU A 506 -5.64 12.43 41.76
CA GLU A 506 -4.76 11.88 40.74
C GLU A 506 -3.72 10.92 41.33
N GLY A 507 -3.18 10.04 40.49
CA GLY A 507 -2.07 9.18 40.87
C GLY A 507 -2.14 7.79 40.26
N GLN A 508 -1.15 6.97 40.64
CA GLN A 508 -1.12 5.55 40.34
C GLN A 508 -1.80 4.80 41.48
N TRP A 509 -2.69 3.87 41.14
CA TRP A 509 -3.49 3.13 42.10
C TRP A 509 -3.59 1.67 41.67
N HIS A 510 -3.79 0.77 42.63
CA HIS A 510 -4.32 -0.55 42.34
C HIS A 510 -5.77 -0.60 42.80
N LEU A 511 -6.68 -1.05 41.94
CA LEU A 511 -8.06 -1.34 42.31
C LEU A 511 -8.18 -2.82 42.66
N GLN A 512 -8.77 -3.12 43.81
CA GLN A 512 -9.03 -4.50 44.24
C GLN A 512 -10.45 -4.61 44.79
N ALA A 513 -11.15 -5.69 44.45
CA ALA A 513 -12.41 -6.05 45.07
C ALA A 513 -12.23 -7.11 46.15
N GLU A 514 -13.04 -7.03 47.21
CA GLU A 514 -13.19 -8.06 48.24
C GLU A 514 -14.68 -8.44 48.31
N GLY A 515 -14.97 -9.71 48.06
CA GLY A 515 -16.28 -10.31 48.24
C GLY A 515 -16.37 -11.02 49.58
N THR A 516 -17.55 -11.02 50.19
CA THR A 516 -17.86 -11.82 51.38
C THR A 516 -18.82 -12.93 51.01
N THR A 517 -18.54 -14.17 51.39
CA THR A 517 -19.44 -15.31 51.19
C THR A 517 -20.46 -15.41 52.32
N ALA A 518 -21.49 -16.25 52.16
CA ALA A 518 -22.47 -16.52 53.22
C ALA A 518 -21.84 -17.11 54.50
N ALA A 519 -20.70 -17.80 54.37
CA ALA A 519 -19.92 -18.34 55.50
C ALA A 519 -19.00 -17.29 56.16
N GLY A 520 -19.04 -16.02 55.71
CA GLY A 520 -18.19 -14.94 56.22
C GLY A 520 -16.74 -14.98 55.72
N GLN A 521 -16.42 -15.88 54.77
CA GLN A 521 -15.09 -15.94 54.16
C GLN A 521 -14.90 -14.78 53.18
N ARG A 522 -13.70 -14.21 53.17
CA ARG A 522 -13.30 -13.17 52.22
C ARG A 522 -12.67 -13.78 50.98
N VAL A 523 -13.06 -13.29 49.82
CA VAL A 523 -12.48 -13.62 48.52
C VAL A 523 -11.99 -12.33 47.88
N THR A 524 -10.74 -12.28 47.44
CA THR A 524 -10.13 -11.06 46.89
C THR A 524 -9.81 -11.23 45.42
N SER A 525 -10.04 -10.17 44.63
CA SER A 525 -9.56 -10.12 43.24
C SER A 525 -8.06 -9.83 43.15
N GLU A 526 -7.51 -9.93 41.94
CA GLU A 526 -6.24 -9.27 41.65
C GLU A 526 -6.31 -7.76 41.95
N GLY A 527 -5.16 -7.17 42.25
CA GLY A 527 -5.00 -5.72 42.26
C GLY A 527 -4.72 -5.24 40.83
N VAL A 528 -5.67 -4.54 40.22
CA VAL A 528 -5.53 -4.02 38.85
C VAL A 528 -4.84 -2.65 38.89
N PRO A 529 -3.61 -2.52 38.35
CA PRO A 529 -2.91 -1.24 38.30
C PRO A 529 -3.55 -0.31 37.28
N PHE A 530 -3.78 0.94 37.65
CA PHE A 530 -4.31 1.96 36.74
C PHE A 530 -3.88 3.36 37.19
N ARG A 531 -4.12 4.35 36.33
CA ARG A 531 -3.84 5.76 36.63
C ARG A 531 -5.12 6.57 36.66
N VAL A 532 -5.25 7.44 37.66
CA VAL A 532 -6.22 8.54 37.65
C VAL A 532 -5.55 9.80 37.13
N TYR A 533 -6.19 10.47 36.18
CA TYR A 533 -5.80 11.79 35.67
C TYR A 533 -7.04 12.68 35.53
N LEU A 534 -7.09 13.78 36.29
CA LEU A 534 -8.21 14.71 36.36
C LEU A 534 -7.88 16.09 35.78
N GLY A 535 -6.64 16.27 35.31
CA GLY A 535 -6.20 17.45 34.58
C GLY A 535 -6.83 17.60 33.20
N GLU A 536 -6.42 18.66 32.51
CA GLU A 536 -6.88 18.95 31.15
C GLU A 536 -6.42 17.87 30.16
N LEU A 537 -7.35 17.41 29.33
CA LEU A 537 -7.07 16.44 28.27
C LEU A 537 -7.17 17.09 26.92
N TYR A 538 -6.18 16.83 26.07
CA TYR A 538 -6.16 17.35 24.72
C TYR A 538 -6.66 16.28 23.73
N ALA A 539 -7.61 16.68 22.89
CA ALA A 539 -8.11 15.87 21.81
C ALA A 539 -7.24 16.02 20.54
N ALA A 540 -7.47 15.14 19.56
CA ALA A 540 -6.91 15.31 18.23
C ALA A 540 -7.25 16.69 17.66
N ARG A 541 -6.32 17.26 16.89
CA ARG A 541 -6.44 18.60 16.32
C ARG A 541 -6.28 18.56 14.80
N PRO A 542 -6.91 19.49 14.06
CA PRO A 542 -6.70 19.59 12.62
C PRO A 542 -5.29 20.09 12.31
N VAL A 543 -4.70 19.57 11.23
CA VAL A 543 -3.41 20.05 10.71
C VAL A 543 -3.57 21.26 9.79
N VAL A 544 -4.73 21.34 9.11
CA VAL A 544 -5.14 22.41 8.20
C VAL A 544 -6.66 22.40 8.09
N GLU A 545 -7.28 23.46 7.56
CA GLU A 545 -8.70 23.45 7.25
C GLU A 545 -9.05 22.32 6.27
N LYS A 546 -10.22 21.70 6.48
CA LYS A 546 -10.63 20.47 5.80
C LYS A 546 -10.62 20.59 4.27
N ASP A 547 -11.04 21.74 3.74
CA ASP A 547 -11.10 22.06 2.32
C ASP A 547 -9.72 22.22 1.66
N LYS A 548 -8.69 22.59 2.42
CA LYS A 548 -7.31 22.70 1.93
C LYS A 548 -6.50 21.42 2.04
N PHE A 549 -7.00 20.42 2.76
CA PHE A 549 -6.24 19.19 3.04
C PHE A 549 -5.95 18.37 1.78
N LEU A 550 -6.88 18.36 0.81
CA LEU A 550 -6.68 17.64 -0.45
C LEU A 550 -5.47 18.16 -1.21
N ASP A 551 -5.38 19.48 -1.40
CA ASP A 551 -4.27 20.11 -2.12
C ASP A 551 -2.93 19.89 -1.41
N LEU A 552 -2.93 19.96 -0.07
CA LEU A 552 -1.75 19.66 0.74
C LEU A 552 -1.28 18.21 0.53
N ALA A 553 -2.19 17.25 0.68
CA ALA A 553 -1.88 15.83 0.54
C ALA A 553 -1.44 15.49 -0.90
N ALA A 554 -2.13 16.03 -1.91
CA ALA A 554 -1.78 15.86 -3.31
C ALA A 554 -0.39 16.42 -3.63
N GLY A 555 -0.05 17.60 -3.12
CA GLY A 555 1.28 18.21 -3.29
C GLY A 555 2.42 17.35 -2.72
N LEU A 556 2.24 16.83 -1.50
CA LEU A 556 3.20 15.90 -0.87
C LEU A 556 3.28 14.57 -1.64
N ALA A 557 2.14 14.04 -2.06
CA ALA A 557 2.04 12.80 -2.82
C ALA A 557 2.71 12.89 -4.18
N SER A 558 2.53 13.98 -4.94
CA SER A 558 3.17 14.19 -6.24
C SER A 558 4.69 14.31 -6.13
N GLN A 559 5.20 15.00 -5.10
CA GLN A 559 6.66 15.03 -4.84
C GLN A 559 7.20 13.66 -4.47
N SER A 560 6.45 12.89 -3.67
CA SER A 560 6.81 11.52 -3.32
C SER A 560 6.78 10.58 -4.54
N TRP A 561 5.77 10.70 -5.40
CA TRP A 561 5.67 9.97 -6.66
C TRP A 561 6.89 10.18 -7.55
N GLN A 562 7.35 11.42 -7.71
CA GLN A 562 8.54 11.71 -8.52
C GLN A 562 9.80 11.02 -8.00
N LYS A 563 9.94 10.88 -6.68
CA LYS A 563 11.12 10.27 -6.02
C LYS A 563 11.04 8.75 -5.95
N THR A 564 9.85 8.19 -5.74
CA THR A 564 9.67 6.78 -5.35
C THR A 564 8.90 5.97 -6.39
N GLY A 565 8.08 6.64 -7.20
CA GLY A 565 7.08 6.04 -8.09
C GLY A 565 5.97 5.27 -7.37
N MET A 566 5.69 5.59 -6.10
CA MET A 566 4.49 5.15 -5.39
C MET A 566 3.32 6.07 -5.78
N SER A 567 2.21 5.50 -6.29
CA SER A 567 1.01 6.20 -6.73
C SER A 567 0.63 7.35 -5.80
N ALA A 568 0.69 8.58 -6.32
CA ALA A 568 0.26 9.78 -5.61
C ALA A 568 -1.24 9.72 -5.29
N ALA A 569 -2.05 9.12 -6.18
CA ALA A 569 -3.47 8.89 -5.92
C ALA A 569 -3.68 8.05 -4.65
N LEU A 570 -2.97 6.92 -4.54
CA LEU A 570 -3.05 6.03 -3.39
C LEU A 570 -2.58 6.72 -2.11
N GLN A 571 -1.45 7.42 -2.16
CA GLN A 571 -0.93 8.15 -0.99
C GLN A 571 -1.90 9.21 -0.49
N THR A 572 -2.49 9.98 -1.40
CA THR A 572 -3.47 11.03 -1.08
C THR A 572 -4.71 10.42 -0.43
N ALA A 573 -5.22 9.32 -1.00
CA ALA A 573 -6.37 8.60 -0.45
C ALA A 573 -6.08 8.02 0.95
N GLN A 574 -4.88 7.47 1.18
CA GLN A 574 -4.47 7.01 2.51
C GLN A 574 -4.48 8.18 3.50
N ALA A 575 -3.82 9.30 3.17
CA ALA A 575 -3.77 10.45 4.07
C ALA A 575 -5.16 10.97 4.44
N ILE A 576 -6.09 11.03 3.47
CA ILE A 576 -7.49 11.42 3.69
C ILE A 576 -8.18 10.44 4.65
N LEU A 577 -8.03 9.14 4.42
CA LEU A 577 -8.69 8.10 5.20
C LEU A 577 -8.15 8.02 6.64
N GLU A 578 -6.82 8.04 6.80
CA GLU A 578 -6.16 7.86 8.10
C GLU A 578 -6.40 9.04 9.05
N THR A 579 -6.47 10.26 8.52
CA THR A 579 -6.60 11.48 9.33
C THR A 579 -8.01 12.03 9.38
N GLY A 580 -8.95 11.43 8.64
CA GLY A 580 -10.28 11.99 8.44
C GLY A 580 -10.21 13.40 7.86
N TRP A 581 -9.55 13.57 6.71
CA TRP A 581 -9.32 14.87 6.05
C TRP A 581 -8.42 15.84 6.82
N GLY A 582 -7.38 15.32 7.47
CA GLY A 582 -6.43 16.09 8.26
C GLY A 582 -7.00 16.59 9.59
N GLN A 583 -8.22 16.18 9.97
CA GLN A 583 -8.93 16.72 11.12
C GLN A 583 -8.62 15.98 12.43
N SER A 584 -8.08 14.76 12.34
CA SER A 584 -7.83 13.87 13.47
C SER A 584 -6.35 13.50 13.59
N VAL A 585 -5.46 14.50 13.70
CA VAL A 585 -4.03 14.24 13.95
C VAL A 585 -3.78 14.04 15.46
N PRO A 586 -3.05 12.99 15.87
CA PRO A 586 -2.77 12.74 17.28
C PRO A 586 -2.10 13.93 17.97
N VAL A 587 -2.57 14.21 19.18
CA VAL A 587 -2.00 15.20 20.09
C VAL A 587 -1.65 14.46 21.36
N ASP A 588 -0.57 14.86 22.02
CA ASP A 588 -0.24 14.34 23.33
C ASP A 588 -1.36 14.67 24.30
N LYS A 589 -2.02 13.62 24.77
CA LYS A 589 -3.21 13.65 25.60
C LYS A 589 -3.06 14.52 26.84
N TYR A 590 -1.85 14.67 27.39
CA TYR A 590 -1.59 15.37 28.64
C TYR A 590 -0.92 16.73 28.48
N THR A 591 -0.12 16.91 27.44
CA THR A 591 0.68 18.14 27.25
C THR A 591 0.19 19.02 26.11
N GLY A 592 -0.74 18.53 25.28
CA GLY A 592 -1.23 19.27 24.12
C GLY A 592 -0.22 19.35 22.98
N LYS A 593 0.93 18.68 23.09
CA LYS A 593 1.96 18.62 22.06
C LYS A 593 1.40 18.01 20.78
N PHE A 594 1.43 18.76 19.70
CA PHE A 594 0.98 18.30 18.39
C PHE A 594 2.01 17.31 17.80
N SER A 595 1.55 16.20 17.23
CA SER A 595 2.45 15.14 16.72
C SER A 595 2.86 15.30 15.27
N PHE A 596 2.07 16.02 14.47
CA PHE A 596 2.15 16.02 13.00
C PHE A 596 2.03 14.63 12.33
N ASN A 597 1.57 13.60 13.05
CA ASN A 597 1.51 12.22 12.57
C ASN A 597 0.28 11.98 11.67
N LEU A 598 0.47 12.00 10.35
CA LEU A 598 -0.61 11.87 9.36
C LEU A 598 -1.06 10.42 9.12
N PHE A 599 -0.37 9.42 9.68
CA PHE A 599 -0.63 8.01 9.35
C PHE A 599 -0.78 7.12 10.59
N GLY A 600 -0.96 7.72 11.76
CA GLY A 600 -1.17 6.99 13.02
C GLY A 600 -0.03 6.04 13.39
N ILE A 601 1.22 6.33 12.97
CA ILE A 601 2.35 5.41 13.17
C ILE A 601 2.71 5.36 14.65
N LYS A 602 2.65 4.17 15.27
CA LYS A 602 3.03 3.93 16.66
C LYS A 602 4.55 3.98 16.87
N GLY A 603 5.00 4.34 18.07
CA GLY A 603 6.41 4.33 18.49
C GLY A 603 7.01 5.71 18.72
N THR A 604 8.31 5.84 18.46
CA THR A 604 9.10 7.07 18.65
C THR A 604 9.60 7.59 17.30
N GLY A 605 9.25 8.83 16.98
CA GLY A 605 9.70 9.54 15.79
C GLY A 605 10.83 10.54 16.08
N PRO A 606 11.23 11.35 15.10
CA PRO A 606 12.29 12.35 15.23
C PRO A 606 12.04 13.39 16.32
N ALA A 607 10.78 13.75 16.59
CA ALA A 607 10.40 14.66 17.68
C ALA A 607 9.96 13.90 18.95
N GLY A 608 10.30 12.61 19.07
CA GLY A 608 9.91 11.74 20.17
C GLY A 608 8.54 11.10 19.95
N SER A 609 7.74 11.01 21.01
CA SER A 609 6.39 10.45 20.96
C SER A 609 5.35 11.42 21.51
N VAL A 610 4.09 11.19 21.13
CA VAL A 610 2.91 11.68 21.84
C VAL A 610 2.15 10.50 22.42
N ILE A 611 1.54 10.69 23.58
CA ILE A 611 0.65 9.70 24.17
C ILE A 611 -0.78 9.93 23.67
N SER A 612 -1.40 8.90 23.08
CA SER A 612 -2.82 8.92 22.68
C SER A 612 -3.48 7.58 22.99
N ASN A 613 -4.82 7.54 23.03
CA ASN A 613 -5.55 6.34 23.41
C ASN A 613 -5.52 5.27 22.29
N THR A 614 -5.32 4.01 22.67
CA THR A 614 -5.62 2.80 21.87
C THR A 614 -6.58 1.92 22.66
N TRP A 615 -7.24 0.98 21.98
CA TRP A 615 -8.10 -0.02 22.62
C TRP A 615 -7.28 -1.27 22.97
N GLU A 616 -7.55 -1.86 24.14
CA GLU A 616 -7.05 -3.16 24.59
C GLU A 616 -8.22 -3.98 25.15
N GLU A 617 -8.14 -5.30 25.09
CA GLU A 617 -9.13 -6.19 25.70
C GLU A 617 -8.56 -6.84 26.97
N TYR A 618 -9.27 -6.75 28.10
CA TYR A 618 -8.90 -7.42 29.34
C TYR A 618 -10.13 -8.05 30.01
N ASN A 619 -10.03 -9.32 30.42
CA ASN A 619 -11.18 -10.08 30.95
C ASN A 619 -12.45 -10.00 30.05
N GLY A 620 -12.28 -9.90 28.72
CA GLY A 620 -13.38 -9.83 27.75
C GLY A 620 -14.08 -8.47 27.63
N GLN A 621 -13.53 -7.41 28.24
CA GLN A 621 -14.00 -6.03 28.07
C GLN A 621 -12.93 -5.19 27.38
N THR A 622 -13.34 -4.18 26.60
CA THR A 622 -12.42 -3.27 25.92
C THR A 622 -12.17 -2.01 26.76
N TYR A 623 -10.91 -1.62 26.89
CA TYR A 623 -10.46 -0.47 27.65
C TYR A 623 -9.62 0.46 26.80
N ARG A 624 -9.64 1.74 27.13
CA ARG A 624 -8.72 2.71 26.55
C ARG A 624 -7.45 2.80 27.37
N VAL A 625 -6.33 2.48 26.75
CA VAL A 625 -5.00 2.63 27.35
C VAL A 625 -4.19 3.64 26.56
N ASP A 626 -3.20 4.20 27.23
CA ASP A 626 -2.23 5.09 26.60
C ASP A 626 -1.27 4.29 25.72
N ALA A 627 -1.04 4.76 24.50
CA ALA A 627 -0.02 4.26 23.59
C ALA A 627 0.81 5.40 23.03
N ASN A 628 2.08 5.10 22.75
CA ASN A 628 3.00 6.03 22.12
C ASN A 628 2.80 6.03 20.60
N PHE A 629 2.55 7.21 20.06
CA PHE A 629 2.55 7.50 18.62
C PHE A 629 3.76 8.36 18.29
N ARG A 630 4.36 8.13 17.12
CA ARG A 630 5.51 8.92 16.66
C ARG A 630 5.12 10.39 16.58
N ALA A 631 6.00 11.26 17.05
CA ALA A 631 5.91 12.70 16.87
C ALA A 631 6.99 13.16 15.88
N TYR A 632 6.64 14.16 15.09
CA TYR A 632 7.48 14.74 14.05
C TYR A 632 7.63 16.24 14.25
N ASN A 633 8.66 16.84 13.65
CA ASN A 633 8.83 18.29 13.64
C ASN A 633 7.94 18.97 12.58
N SER A 634 7.49 18.21 11.57
CA SER A 634 6.60 18.68 10.52
C SER A 634 5.80 17.53 9.88
N ILE A 635 4.83 17.88 9.04
CA ILE A 635 4.05 16.91 8.26
C ILE A 635 4.89 16.20 7.20
N GLU A 636 5.91 16.86 6.66
CA GLU A 636 6.83 16.31 5.66
C GLU A 636 7.65 15.16 6.25
N GLU A 637 8.10 15.30 7.50
CA GLU A 637 8.78 14.22 8.24
C GLU A 637 7.83 13.02 8.44
N SER A 638 6.57 13.27 8.82
CA SER A 638 5.57 12.19 8.96
C SER A 638 5.33 11.48 7.62
N TRP A 639 5.26 12.23 6.53
CA TRP A 639 5.08 11.68 5.19
C TRP A 639 6.28 10.83 4.76
N ALA A 640 7.49 11.34 4.96
CA ALA A 640 8.73 10.64 4.63
C ALA A 640 8.87 9.33 5.42
N ASP A 641 8.59 9.36 6.73
CA ASP A 641 8.65 8.17 7.59
C ASP A 641 7.64 7.10 7.18
N HIS A 642 6.42 7.51 6.79
CA HIS A 642 5.43 6.59 6.21
C HIS A 642 5.93 5.95 4.91
N LYS A 643 6.58 6.72 4.02
CA LYS A 643 7.15 6.18 2.78
C LYS A 643 8.26 5.20 3.07
N GLU A 644 9.17 5.55 3.98
CA GLU A 644 10.27 4.69 4.38
C GLU A 644 9.74 3.34 4.89
N LEU A 645 8.72 3.34 5.74
CA LEU A 645 8.07 2.12 6.21
C LEU A 645 7.60 1.21 5.06
N LEU A 646 6.88 1.77 4.08
CA LEU A 646 6.34 1.02 2.94
C LEU A 646 7.42 0.55 1.96
N LEU A 647 8.50 1.31 1.84
CA LEU A 647 9.58 1.03 0.89
C LEU A 647 10.66 0.10 1.46
N THR A 648 10.82 0.00 2.78
CA THR A 648 11.92 -0.76 3.40
C THR A 648 11.46 -2.00 4.15
N ALA A 649 10.29 -2.00 4.78
CA ALA A 649 9.87 -3.15 5.57
C ALA A 649 9.55 -4.35 4.68
N SER A 650 10.03 -5.53 5.09
CA SER A 650 9.96 -6.78 4.32
C SER A 650 8.52 -7.17 3.98
N ARG A 651 7.58 -6.98 4.91
CA ARG A 651 6.14 -7.28 4.71
C ARG A 651 5.49 -6.55 3.54
N TYR A 652 6.04 -5.42 3.10
CA TYR A 652 5.52 -4.62 1.98
C TYR A 652 6.20 -4.93 0.64
N GLU A 653 6.98 -6.01 0.55
CA GLU A 653 7.55 -6.47 -0.73
C GLU A 653 6.47 -6.66 -1.82
N PRO A 654 5.33 -7.33 -1.56
CA PRO A 654 4.28 -7.48 -2.57
C PRO A 654 3.68 -6.14 -2.99
N PHE A 655 3.69 -5.15 -2.11
CA PHE A 655 3.21 -3.81 -2.41
C PHE A 655 4.18 -3.06 -3.32
N ARG A 656 5.50 -3.15 -3.11
CA ARG A 656 6.49 -2.47 -3.96
C ARG A 656 6.44 -2.90 -5.42
N ALA A 657 6.08 -4.17 -5.69
CA ALA A 657 5.90 -4.67 -7.04
C ALA A 657 4.78 -3.93 -7.81
N VAL A 658 3.76 -3.44 -7.11
CA VAL A 658 2.55 -2.84 -7.71
C VAL A 658 2.25 -1.42 -7.22
N MET A 659 3.15 -0.80 -6.44
CA MET A 659 2.90 0.50 -5.79
C MET A 659 2.66 1.66 -6.77
N HIS A 660 2.96 1.47 -8.05
CA HIS A 660 2.68 2.43 -9.11
C HIS A 660 1.21 2.42 -9.56
N ASP A 661 0.49 1.36 -9.25
CA ASP A 661 -0.93 1.17 -9.53
C ASP A 661 -1.72 1.32 -8.22
N SER A 662 -2.65 2.27 -8.19
CA SER A 662 -3.42 2.55 -6.97
C SER A 662 -4.33 1.40 -6.53
N THR A 663 -4.89 0.66 -7.48
CA THR A 663 -5.87 -0.40 -7.22
C THR A 663 -5.16 -1.66 -6.73
N GLN A 664 -4.16 -2.12 -7.47
CA GLN A 664 -3.33 -3.25 -7.09
C GLN A 664 -2.56 -2.93 -5.79
N GLY A 665 -2.06 -1.70 -5.66
CA GLY A 665 -1.41 -1.20 -4.46
C GLY A 665 -2.31 -1.25 -3.22
N ALA A 666 -3.58 -0.85 -3.33
CA ALA A 666 -4.53 -0.89 -2.22
C ALA A 666 -4.75 -2.32 -1.71
N TRP A 667 -4.93 -3.31 -2.60
CA TRP A 667 -5.03 -4.71 -2.21
C TRP A 667 -3.73 -5.26 -1.64
N ALA A 668 -2.58 -4.91 -2.23
CA ALA A 668 -1.28 -5.33 -1.73
C ALA A 668 -0.99 -4.79 -0.32
N LEU A 669 -1.41 -3.55 0.00
CA LEU A 669 -1.36 -3.01 1.36
C LEU A 669 -2.18 -3.85 2.34
N LYS A 670 -3.39 -4.29 1.93
CA LYS A 670 -4.22 -5.16 2.76
C LYS A 670 -3.56 -6.51 3.00
N ARG A 671 -3.03 -7.16 1.95
CA ARG A 671 -2.28 -8.42 2.07
C ARG A 671 -1.04 -8.30 2.96
N ALA A 672 -0.36 -7.15 2.92
CA ALA A 672 0.77 -6.84 3.79
C ALA A 672 0.38 -6.50 5.25
N GLY A 673 -0.91 -6.55 5.59
CA GLY A 673 -1.41 -6.28 6.94
C GLY A 673 -1.38 -4.81 7.34
N TYR A 674 -1.48 -3.88 6.38
CA TYR A 674 -1.54 -2.44 6.66
C TYR A 674 -2.77 -2.07 7.52
N ALA A 675 -3.93 -2.66 7.22
CA ALA A 675 -5.18 -2.43 7.93
C ALA A 675 -5.91 -3.75 8.25
N THR A 676 -6.54 -3.82 9.43
CA THR A 676 -7.41 -4.96 9.82
C THR A 676 -8.79 -4.88 9.17
N ASP A 677 -9.26 -3.68 8.81
CA ASP A 677 -10.51 -3.46 8.07
C ASP A 677 -10.50 -4.16 6.70
N SER A 678 -11.46 -5.05 6.46
CA SER A 678 -11.60 -5.79 5.19
C SER A 678 -11.94 -4.88 4.01
N LYS A 679 -12.63 -3.76 4.24
CA LYS A 679 -13.07 -2.80 3.21
C LYS A 679 -12.05 -1.71 2.94
N TYR A 680 -10.87 -1.75 3.57
CA TYR A 680 -9.84 -0.73 3.43
C TYR A 680 -9.44 -0.45 1.97
N PRO A 681 -9.16 -1.46 1.10
CA PRO A 681 -8.83 -1.20 -0.30
C PRO A 681 -9.95 -0.49 -1.06
N LEU A 682 -11.20 -0.91 -0.83
CA LEU A 682 -12.38 -0.35 -1.49
C LEU A 682 -12.64 1.10 -1.06
N LYS A 683 -12.40 1.43 0.22
CA LYS A 683 -12.48 2.81 0.72
C LYS A 683 -11.46 3.71 0.02
N LEU A 684 -10.23 3.23 -0.18
CA LEU A 684 -9.21 3.96 -0.91
C LEU A 684 -9.61 4.18 -2.37
N MET A 685 -10.05 3.12 -3.05
CA MET A 685 -10.51 3.19 -4.45
C MET A 685 -11.69 4.16 -4.61
N ASP A 686 -12.64 4.16 -3.67
CA ASP A 686 -13.77 5.10 -3.68
C ASP A 686 -13.32 6.55 -3.52
N ILE A 687 -12.36 6.84 -2.63
CA ILE A 687 -11.77 8.18 -2.49
C ILE A 687 -11.06 8.58 -3.80
N ILE A 688 -10.24 7.69 -4.37
CA ILE A 688 -9.50 7.94 -5.61
C ILE A 688 -10.44 8.30 -6.75
N ARG A 689 -11.51 7.52 -6.94
CA ARG A 689 -12.50 7.75 -7.98
C ARG A 689 -13.30 9.03 -7.73
N ARG A 690 -13.76 9.25 -6.49
CA ARG A 690 -14.61 10.42 -6.14
C ARG A 690 -13.90 11.74 -6.39
N TYR A 691 -12.60 11.81 -6.16
CA TYR A 691 -11.81 13.04 -6.30
C TYR A 691 -10.89 13.02 -7.52
N ASP A 692 -11.09 12.08 -8.45
CA ASP A 692 -10.32 11.97 -9.71
C ASP A 692 -8.79 11.99 -9.46
N LEU A 693 -8.36 11.32 -8.39
CA LEU A 693 -6.98 11.36 -7.92
C LEU A 693 -6.02 10.64 -8.86
N GLN A 694 -6.52 9.81 -9.77
CA GLN A 694 -5.71 9.12 -10.78
C GLN A 694 -4.93 10.08 -11.68
N LYS A 695 -5.39 11.34 -11.84
CA LYS A 695 -4.63 12.40 -12.52
C LYS A 695 -3.28 12.71 -11.87
N LEU A 696 -3.13 12.44 -10.57
CA LEU A 696 -1.88 12.64 -9.85
C LEU A 696 -0.79 11.62 -10.26
N ASP A 697 -1.21 10.49 -10.84
CA ASP A 697 -0.32 9.41 -11.31
C ASP A 697 0.01 9.53 -12.81
N GLU A 698 -0.51 10.56 -13.48
CA GLU A 698 -0.31 10.77 -14.91
C GLU A 698 1.17 11.07 -15.22
N VAL A 699 1.71 10.39 -16.23
CA VAL A 699 3.09 10.51 -16.67
C VAL A 699 3.18 10.90 -18.13
N LYS A 700 4.31 11.54 -18.46
CA LYS A 700 4.83 11.76 -19.81
C LYS A 700 6.31 11.40 -19.82
N ILE A 701 6.89 11.24 -21.00
CA ILE A 701 8.31 10.88 -21.19
C ILE A 701 9.11 12.01 -21.82
#